data_AF-A0A6N4TG24-F1
#
_entry.id   AF-A0A6N4TG24-F1
#
_cell.length_a   1.000
_cell.length_b   1.000
_cell.length_c   1.000
_cell.angle_alpha   90.00
_cell.angle_beta   90.00
_cell.angle_gamma   90.00
#
_symmetry.space_group_name_H-M   'P 1'
#
loop_
_entity.id
_entity.type
_entity.pdbx_description
1 polymer ?
#
loop_
_entity_poly.entity_id
_entity_poly.type
_entity_poly.pdbx_seq_one_letter_code
_entity_poly.pdbx_strand_id
1 'polypeptide(L)'
;MTLFKLSLKNIKKSIKDYTIYFFTLILGVAIFYIFNAIETQTVLMNVSKSTYEIIDVMNHMLSGVSVFVSFILGFLIIYANRFLMKRRNAEFGIYLVLGMSKRKISLILFFETLCIGFVSLAVGLGIGVCLSQLMSILVSNMFEADMTKFEFVFSSSAFIKTLLYFGVMYILVMIFNTFSVNKCKLIDLLSFSKKSEQIKMKNPWLCVFVFIVAVCMLAYAYYLVSGGLENMQMATDIFVPIILGCVSTFLIFWSLSGFILKIAMGRKRFYYKGLNSFTLRQVSSKVNTTVFSMTLICLMLFVTICVLSSSLSIKNSMTENLKSLAPADVQLIKPMNINEDYRDSHGNLHKMTEEVRKDSLLPMKESLKRLEFDTDKYFKDVMDFYVYATNELTISDTLGDSLPKVKQAFPLLNTNATETIVKLSDYNELAKYYGLEPLSLRDDEYAVVADFDQWVSIRNDGLKMDTPIHLSGKTYHPKYKECKNGFLYMNASHVNMGVFVVPDQAVKDTMIEENVLVANYNATSKDAKKDIEQTLLGLSSKPYAENTILDITTKLSIYEASVGLGAMVTFIGLYLGIIFLISSATILALKELSESTDNKERYNMIRKLGADERMMNKSLFRQIAIFFLFPLVLALIHSIFGILFCNQILLAMGSEQMLNSVTLTVIFLVIIYGGYFIITYVSSKNIIKER
;
A
#
# COMPACT_ATOMS: atom_id res chain seq x y z
N MET A 1 24.27 -32.39 36.10
CA MET A 1 24.08 -31.89 34.71
C MET A 1 23.61 -30.44 34.79
N THR A 2 24.28 -29.47 34.15
CA THR A 2 23.84 -28.07 34.19
C THR A 2 22.54 -27.89 33.39
N LEU A 3 21.65 -27.00 33.83
CA LEU A 3 20.37 -26.72 33.15
C LEU A 3 20.58 -26.31 31.68
N PHE A 4 21.70 -25.62 31.40
CA PHE A 4 22.13 -25.25 30.05
C PHE A 4 22.55 -26.44 29.16
N LYS A 5 23.21 -27.46 29.71
CA LYS A 5 23.52 -28.69 28.94
C LYS A 5 22.25 -29.48 28.64
N LEU A 6 21.26 -29.45 29.55
CA LEU A 6 19.97 -30.08 29.34
C LEU A 6 19.15 -29.38 28.24
N SER A 7 19.11 -28.04 28.23
CA SER A 7 18.42 -27.27 27.18
C SER A 7 18.99 -27.54 25.78
N LEU A 8 20.32 -27.56 25.62
CA LEU A 8 20.96 -27.88 24.34
C LEU A 8 20.60 -29.28 23.84
N LYS A 9 20.58 -30.28 24.73
CA LYS A 9 20.21 -31.66 24.37
C LYS A 9 18.74 -31.75 23.96
N ASN A 10 17.87 -31.00 24.65
CA ASN A 10 16.45 -30.93 24.32
C ASN A 10 16.22 -30.31 22.94
N ILE A 11 16.86 -29.17 22.62
CA ILE A 11 16.79 -28.53 21.29
C ILE A 11 17.21 -29.54 20.21
N LYS A 12 18.36 -30.20 20.37
CA LYS A 12 18.87 -31.16 19.39
C LYS A 12 17.90 -32.32 19.13
N LYS A 13 17.27 -32.84 20.20
CA LYS A 13 16.30 -33.94 20.11
C LYS A 13 15.02 -33.53 19.37
N SER A 14 14.62 -32.27 19.47
CA SER A 14 13.32 -31.77 19.01
C SER A 14 13.40 -30.87 17.78
N ILE A 15 14.58 -30.74 17.17
CA ILE A 15 14.87 -29.77 16.10
C ILE A 15 13.89 -29.84 14.93
N LYS A 16 13.44 -31.05 14.55
CA LYS A 16 12.46 -31.27 13.48
C LYS A 16 11.14 -30.54 13.75
N ASP A 17 10.74 -30.57 15.00
CA ASP A 17 9.49 -29.96 15.40
C ASP A 17 9.68 -28.45 15.75
N TYR A 18 10.92 -27.98 15.88
CA TYR A 18 11.30 -26.56 16.00
C TYR A 18 11.54 -25.89 14.64
N THR A 19 11.65 -26.68 13.56
CA THR A 19 12.15 -26.19 12.25
C THR A 19 11.28 -25.08 11.69
N ILE A 20 9.95 -25.18 11.79
CA ILE A 20 9.04 -24.18 11.21
C ILE A 20 9.03 -22.89 12.02
N TYR A 21 9.12 -22.98 13.35
CA TYR A 21 9.33 -21.81 14.21
C TYR A 21 10.67 -21.13 13.92
N PHE A 22 11.74 -21.92 13.83
CA PHE A 22 13.08 -21.43 13.57
C PHE A 22 13.19 -20.76 12.20
N PHE A 23 12.60 -21.35 11.16
CA PHE A 23 12.53 -20.77 9.82
C PHE A 23 11.77 -19.44 9.80
N THR A 24 10.65 -19.36 10.53
CA THR A 24 9.88 -18.13 10.69
C THR A 24 10.71 -17.01 11.29
N LEU A 25 11.43 -17.31 12.37
CA LEU A 25 12.29 -16.33 13.04
C LEU A 25 13.40 -15.84 12.11
N ILE A 26 14.09 -16.76 11.42
CA ILE A 26 15.12 -16.43 10.44
C ILE A 26 14.56 -15.49 9.37
N LEU A 27 13.41 -15.85 8.79
CA LEU A 27 12.79 -15.09 7.72
C LEU A 27 12.33 -13.70 8.21
N GLY A 28 11.74 -13.62 9.40
CA GLY A 28 11.36 -12.34 10.02
C GLY A 28 12.56 -11.43 10.27
N VAL A 29 13.66 -11.97 10.82
CA VAL A 29 14.92 -11.22 11.02
C VAL A 29 15.50 -10.77 9.68
N ALA A 30 15.56 -11.67 8.70
CA ALA A 30 16.12 -11.38 7.38
C ALA A 30 15.34 -10.25 6.71
N ILE A 31 14.01 -10.35 6.63
CA ILE A 31 13.15 -9.33 6.01
C ILE A 31 13.24 -8.01 6.75
N PHE A 32 13.22 -8.04 8.08
CA PHE A 32 13.35 -6.83 8.89
C PHE A 32 14.68 -6.11 8.59
N TYR A 33 15.79 -6.85 8.54
CA TYR A 33 17.09 -6.28 8.16
C TYR A 33 17.07 -5.74 6.74
N ILE A 34 16.59 -6.53 5.78
CA ILE A 34 16.57 -6.17 4.34
C ILE A 34 15.90 -4.81 4.13
N PHE A 35 14.70 -4.59 4.68
CA PHE A 35 13.98 -3.33 4.46
C PHE A 35 14.56 -2.15 5.25
N ASN A 36 15.11 -2.39 6.45
CA ASN A 36 15.78 -1.31 7.20
C ASN A 36 17.18 -1.00 6.63
N ALA A 37 17.79 -1.89 5.85
CA ALA A 37 19.08 -1.64 5.20
C ALA A 37 18.97 -0.65 4.03
N ILE A 38 17.77 -0.51 3.44
CA ILE A 38 17.50 0.42 2.33
C ILE A 38 17.88 1.85 2.69
N GLU A 39 17.58 2.29 3.92
CA GLU A 39 17.93 3.63 4.42
C GLU A 39 19.42 3.95 4.23
N THR A 40 20.31 3.01 4.57
CA THR A 40 21.76 3.21 4.40
C THR A 40 22.17 3.09 2.93
N GLN A 41 21.50 2.24 2.16
CA GLN A 41 21.81 2.03 0.74
C GLN A 41 21.44 3.25 -0.11
N THR A 42 20.33 3.92 0.20
CA THR A 42 19.88 5.11 -0.56
C THR A 42 20.68 6.37 -0.20
N VAL A 43 21.14 6.51 1.04
CA VAL A 43 21.98 7.66 1.46
C VAL A 43 23.36 7.64 0.79
N LEU A 44 23.84 6.47 0.37
CA LEU A 44 25.13 6.33 -0.34
C LEU A 44 25.02 6.64 -1.84
N MET A 45 23.81 6.83 -2.36
CA MET A 45 23.60 7.17 -3.77
C MET A 45 23.82 8.66 -3.99
N ASN A 46 24.61 9.01 -5.00
CA ASN A 46 24.77 10.40 -5.43
C ASN A 46 23.51 10.83 -6.22
N VAL A 47 22.53 11.37 -5.51
CA VAL A 47 21.21 11.73 -6.04
C VAL A 47 21.02 13.25 -6.05
N SER A 48 20.08 13.73 -6.86
CA SER A 48 19.66 15.14 -6.86
C SER A 48 19.04 15.55 -5.52
N LYS A 49 18.97 16.86 -5.24
CA LYS A 49 18.37 17.40 -4.00
C LYS A 49 16.90 17.00 -3.85
N SER A 50 16.13 17.06 -4.93
CA SER A 50 14.73 16.60 -5.02
C SER A 50 14.59 15.12 -4.65
N THR A 51 15.46 14.28 -5.20
CA THR A 51 15.47 12.84 -4.89
C THR A 51 15.86 12.58 -3.43
N TYR A 52 16.80 13.36 -2.88
CA TYR A 52 17.19 13.25 -1.46
C TYR A 52 16.02 13.54 -0.52
N GLU A 53 15.23 14.61 -0.77
CA GLU A 53 14.07 14.95 0.05
C GLU A 53 13.02 13.83 0.04
N ILE A 54 12.78 13.20 -1.12
CA ILE A 54 11.87 12.05 -1.23
C ILE A 54 12.42 10.83 -0.47
N ILE A 55 13.73 10.58 -0.56
CA ILE A 55 14.39 9.50 0.19
C ILE A 55 14.26 9.74 1.70
N ASP A 56 14.38 10.98 2.17
CA ASP A 56 14.22 11.31 3.59
C ASP A 56 12.80 11.03 4.09
N VAL A 57 11.78 11.45 3.32
CA VAL A 57 10.37 11.13 3.62
C VAL A 57 10.14 9.62 3.61
N MET A 58 10.69 8.91 2.62
CA MET A 58 10.62 7.45 2.55
C MET A 58 11.23 6.80 3.79
N ASN A 59 12.39 7.26 4.26
CA ASN A 59 13.07 6.73 5.44
C ASN A 59 12.25 6.96 6.72
N HIS A 60 11.64 8.13 6.88
CA HIS A 60 10.73 8.40 7.98
C HIS A 60 9.51 7.47 7.97
N MET A 61 8.89 7.25 6.81
CA MET A 61 7.77 6.31 6.65
C MET A 61 8.20 4.86 6.94
N LEU A 62 9.35 4.43 6.42
CA LEU A 62 9.90 3.09 6.66
C LEU A 62 10.20 2.85 8.15
N SER A 63 10.66 3.88 8.88
CA SER A 63 10.85 3.78 10.33
C SER A 63 9.53 3.49 11.05
N GLY A 64 8.45 4.22 10.70
CA GLY A 64 7.10 3.96 11.23
C GLY A 64 6.58 2.56 10.88
N VAL A 65 6.75 2.13 9.63
CA VAL A 65 6.40 0.79 9.17
C VAL A 65 7.20 -0.28 9.93
N SER A 66 8.47 -0.07 10.19
CA SER A 66 9.32 -1.00 10.95
C SER A 66 8.84 -1.19 12.39
N VAL A 67 8.43 -0.11 13.07
CA VAL A 67 7.82 -0.22 14.40
C VAL A 67 6.58 -1.12 14.33
N PHE A 68 5.69 -0.87 13.36
CA PHE A 68 4.47 -1.65 13.18
C PHE A 68 4.74 -3.13 12.83
N VAL A 69 5.67 -3.40 11.90
CA VAL A 69 6.13 -4.74 11.55
C VAL A 69 6.71 -5.46 12.76
N SER A 70 7.45 -4.74 13.63
CA SER A 70 8.01 -5.32 14.85
C SER A 70 6.91 -5.84 15.79
N PHE A 71 5.77 -5.16 15.89
CA PHE A 71 4.63 -5.64 16.67
C PHE A 71 4.05 -6.93 16.07
N ILE A 72 3.86 -6.99 14.75
CA ILE A 72 3.34 -8.18 14.06
C ILE A 72 4.26 -9.37 14.28
N LEU A 73 5.57 -9.18 14.09
CA LEU A 73 6.58 -10.21 14.34
C LEU A 73 6.61 -10.61 15.82
N GLY A 74 6.54 -9.67 16.75
CA GLY A 74 6.45 -9.96 18.19
C GLY A 74 5.26 -10.87 18.54
N PHE A 75 4.06 -10.57 18.01
CA PHE A 75 2.89 -11.43 18.17
C PHE A 75 3.10 -12.82 17.55
N LEU A 76 3.69 -12.89 16.36
CA LEU A 76 4.02 -14.14 15.69
C LEU A 76 4.96 -15.01 16.52
N ILE A 77 6.01 -14.40 17.09
CA ILE A 77 6.98 -15.09 17.96
C ILE A 77 6.29 -15.60 19.23
N ILE A 78 5.48 -14.78 19.89
CA ILE A 78 4.72 -15.18 21.08
C ILE A 78 3.78 -16.36 20.74
N TYR A 79 3.09 -16.29 19.61
CA TYR A 79 2.20 -17.35 19.15
C TYR A 79 2.94 -18.65 18.90
N ALA A 80 4.05 -18.59 18.16
CA ALA A 80 4.83 -19.76 17.82
C ALA A 80 5.52 -20.38 19.05
N ASN A 81 5.96 -19.56 20.00
CA ASN A 81 6.52 -20.02 21.26
C ASN A 81 5.45 -20.70 22.14
N ARG A 82 4.21 -20.17 22.19
CA ARG A 82 3.08 -20.87 22.86
C ARG A 82 2.82 -22.25 22.25
N PHE A 83 2.92 -22.37 20.93
CA PHE A 83 2.77 -23.66 20.26
C PHE A 83 3.85 -24.67 20.69
N LEU A 84 5.12 -24.26 20.74
CA LEU A 84 6.23 -25.11 21.19
C LEU A 84 6.07 -25.57 22.64
N MET A 85 5.62 -24.66 23.51
CA MET A 85 5.30 -24.96 24.91
C MET A 85 4.25 -26.05 25.03
N LYS A 86 3.16 -25.96 24.25
CA LYS A 86 2.08 -26.97 24.24
C LYS A 86 2.61 -28.37 23.94
N ARG A 87 3.56 -28.48 23.00
CA ARG A 87 4.14 -29.78 22.58
C ARG A 87 4.98 -30.45 23.66
N ARG A 88 5.48 -29.68 24.64
CA ARG A 88 6.41 -30.16 25.68
C ARG A 88 5.78 -30.30 27.07
N ASN A 89 4.47 -30.11 27.18
CA ASN A 89 3.73 -30.27 28.43
C ASN A 89 3.96 -31.62 29.11
N ALA A 90 4.05 -32.72 28.33
CA ALA A 90 4.34 -34.04 28.87
C ALA A 90 5.76 -34.14 29.45
N GLU A 91 6.76 -33.51 28.82
CA GLU A 91 8.14 -33.46 29.32
C GLU A 91 8.21 -32.67 30.64
N PHE A 92 7.50 -31.53 30.72
CA PHE A 92 7.42 -30.73 31.95
C PHE A 92 6.70 -31.46 33.08
N GLY A 93 5.67 -32.25 32.76
CA GLY A 93 5.01 -33.14 33.72
C GLY A 93 6.00 -34.13 34.35
N ILE A 94 6.83 -34.78 33.52
CA ILE A 94 7.88 -35.71 34.00
C ILE A 94 8.90 -34.97 34.86
N TYR A 95 9.37 -33.78 34.46
CA TYR A 95 10.32 -32.99 35.25
C TYR A 95 9.78 -32.61 36.64
N LEU A 96 8.51 -32.21 36.71
CA LEU A 96 7.86 -31.91 37.99
C LEU A 96 7.70 -33.17 38.87
N VAL A 97 7.35 -34.33 38.29
CA VAL A 97 7.28 -35.62 39.03
C VAL A 97 8.64 -36.04 39.57
N LEU A 98 9.72 -35.80 38.81
CA LEU A 98 11.10 -36.05 39.23
C LEU A 98 11.62 -34.99 40.22
N GLY A 99 10.77 -34.09 40.73
CA GLY A 99 11.11 -33.14 41.79
C GLY A 99 11.75 -31.82 41.31
N MET A 100 11.74 -31.51 40.01
CA MET A 100 12.20 -30.20 39.54
C MET A 100 11.20 -29.10 39.91
N SER A 101 11.68 -27.98 40.44
CA SER A 101 10.82 -26.83 40.70
C SER A 101 10.40 -26.11 39.42
N LYS A 102 9.23 -25.46 39.42
CA LYS A 102 8.73 -24.65 38.30
C LYS A 102 9.75 -23.60 37.83
N ARG A 103 10.52 -23.02 38.77
CA ARG A 103 11.60 -22.06 38.47
C ARG A 103 12.72 -22.70 37.64
N LYS A 104 13.13 -23.93 37.95
CA LYS A 104 14.15 -24.66 37.15
C LYS A 104 13.64 -24.97 35.74
N ILE A 105 12.36 -25.30 35.58
CA ILE A 105 11.74 -25.53 34.26
C ILE A 105 11.68 -24.23 33.45
N SER A 106 11.27 -23.13 34.08
CA SER A 106 11.27 -21.80 33.46
C SER A 106 12.68 -21.39 33.01
N LEU A 107 13.71 -21.72 33.79
CA LEU A 107 15.11 -21.43 33.45
C LEU A 107 15.60 -22.25 32.25
N ILE A 108 15.15 -23.50 32.10
CA ILE A 108 15.46 -24.32 30.92
C ILE A 108 14.86 -23.66 29.68
N LEU A 109 13.58 -23.29 29.75
CA LEU A 109 12.87 -22.64 28.65
C LEU A 109 13.47 -21.30 28.27
N PHE A 110 13.94 -20.54 29.26
CA PHE A 110 14.70 -19.33 29.06
C PHE A 110 15.94 -19.60 28.20
N PHE A 111 16.79 -20.54 28.60
CA PHE A 111 18.00 -20.87 27.83
C PHE A 111 17.68 -21.42 26.44
N GLU A 112 16.61 -22.19 26.29
CA GLU A 112 16.22 -22.70 24.96
C GLU A 112 15.75 -21.59 24.04
N THR A 113 14.88 -20.71 24.55
CA THR A 113 14.38 -19.55 23.80
C THR A 113 15.53 -18.61 23.43
N LEU A 114 16.46 -18.37 24.35
CA LEU A 114 17.65 -17.55 24.13
C LEU A 114 18.56 -18.17 23.04
N CYS A 115 18.86 -19.47 23.11
CA CYS A 115 19.69 -20.14 22.11
C CYS A 115 19.01 -20.13 20.74
N ILE A 116 17.72 -20.46 20.65
CA ILE A 116 17.00 -20.44 19.38
C ILE A 116 16.92 -19.02 18.82
N GLY A 117 16.66 -18.03 19.68
CA GLY A 117 16.62 -16.62 19.31
C GLY A 117 17.96 -16.12 18.80
N PHE A 118 19.05 -16.46 19.47
CA PHE A 118 20.41 -16.09 19.05
C PHE A 118 20.80 -16.72 17.71
N VAL A 119 20.58 -18.03 17.54
CA VAL A 119 20.92 -18.72 16.29
C VAL A 119 20.06 -18.20 15.14
N SER A 120 18.76 -17.98 15.35
CA SER A 120 17.87 -17.44 14.32
C SER A 120 18.19 -16.00 13.97
N LEU A 121 18.59 -15.18 14.96
CA LEU A 121 19.08 -13.82 14.73
C LEU A 121 20.38 -13.84 13.91
N ALA A 122 21.35 -14.68 14.27
CA ALA A 122 22.62 -14.78 13.55
C ALA A 122 22.43 -15.27 12.10
N VAL A 123 21.67 -16.35 11.89
CA VAL A 123 21.39 -16.88 10.56
C VAL A 123 20.51 -15.92 9.75
N GLY A 124 19.49 -15.33 10.38
CA GLY A 124 18.61 -14.35 9.76
C GLY A 124 19.33 -13.09 9.33
N LEU A 125 20.25 -12.55 10.15
CA LEU A 125 21.10 -11.43 9.77
C LEU A 125 22.05 -11.81 8.64
N GLY A 126 22.67 -12.99 8.68
CA GLY A 126 23.53 -13.46 7.59
C GLY A 126 22.78 -13.56 6.25
N ILE A 127 21.59 -14.15 6.26
CA ILE A 127 20.73 -14.22 5.07
C ILE A 127 20.24 -12.83 4.68
N GLY A 128 19.85 -11.99 5.64
CA GLY A 128 19.36 -10.63 5.42
C GLY A 128 20.40 -9.74 4.76
N VAL A 129 21.66 -9.79 5.21
CA VAL A 129 22.79 -9.06 4.61
C VAL A 129 23.09 -9.53 3.19
N CYS A 130 22.93 -10.82 2.92
CA CYS A 130 23.13 -11.37 1.58
C CYS A 130 21.99 -10.96 0.63
N LEU A 131 20.74 -11.11 1.06
CA LEU A 131 19.55 -10.72 0.29
C LEU A 131 19.41 -9.19 0.17
N SER A 132 19.94 -8.40 1.10
CA SER A 132 19.94 -6.94 0.99
C SER A 132 20.79 -6.46 -0.17
N GLN A 133 21.75 -7.26 -0.68
CA GLN A 133 22.50 -6.94 -1.89
C GLN A 133 21.65 -7.14 -3.16
N LEU A 134 20.75 -8.12 -3.17
CA LEU A 134 19.76 -8.23 -4.25
C LEU A 134 18.77 -7.06 -4.19
N MET A 135 18.38 -6.67 -2.98
CA MET A 135 17.51 -5.52 -2.79
C MET A 135 18.18 -4.20 -3.14
N SER A 136 19.48 -4.00 -2.89
CA SER A 136 20.16 -2.78 -3.33
C SER A 136 20.17 -2.66 -4.85
N ILE A 137 20.37 -3.76 -5.59
CA ILE A 137 20.26 -3.77 -7.06
C ILE A 137 18.84 -3.36 -7.48
N LEU A 138 17.82 -3.91 -6.82
CA LEU A 138 16.43 -3.56 -7.09
C LEU A 138 16.18 -2.07 -6.80
N VAL A 139 16.69 -1.54 -5.68
CA VAL A 139 16.59 -0.12 -5.31
C VAL A 139 17.28 0.76 -6.33
N SER A 140 18.53 0.47 -6.68
CA SER A 140 19.27 1.27 -7.66
C SER A 140 18.62 1.27 -9.03
N ASN A 141 18.09 0.11 -9.49
CA ASN A 141 17.32 0.06 -10.73
C ASN A 141 16.02 0.86 -10.66
N MET A 142 15.41 0.96 -9.48
CA MET A 142 14.19 1.75 -9.29
C MET A 142 14.46 3.25 -9.24
N PHE A 143 15.60 3.69 -8.72
CA PHE A 143 16.03 5.09 -8.74
C PHE A 143 16.89 5.46 -9.96
N GLU A 144 17.07 4.51 -10.89
CA GLU A 144 17.95 4.63 -12.07
C GLU A 144 19.35 5.19 -11.75
N ALA A 145 19.85 4.87 -10.55
CA ALA A 145 21.16 5.30 -10.10
C ALA A 145 22.25 4.62 -10.93
N ASP A 146 23.37 5.32 -11.14
CA ASP A 146 24.48 4.81 -11.94
C ASP A 146 25.06 3.52 -11.31
N MET A 147 24.89 2.39 -12.01
CA MET A 147 25.25 1.05 -11.55
C MET A 147 26.74 0.70 -11.79
N THR A 148 27.54 1.65 -12.29
CA THR A 148 28.93 1.40 -12.70
C THR A 148 29.87 1.04 -11.55
N LYS A 149 29.48 1.23 -10.28
CA LYS A 149 30.23 0.79 -9.10
C LYS A 149 29.31 0.14 -8.07
N PHE A 150 28.98 -1.14 -8.26
CA PHE A 150 28.30 -1.91 -7.22
C PHE A 150 29.26 -2.18 -6.06
N GLU A 151 29.10 -1.47 -4.96
CA GLU A 151 29.79 -1.73 -3.71
C GLU A 151 28.89 -2.54 -2.76
N PHE A 152 29.48 -3.52 -2.07
CA PHE A 152 28.78 -4.25 -1.03
C PHE A 152 28.48 -3.30 0.13
N VAL A 153 27.19 -3.06 0.41
CA VAL A 153 26.77 -2.15 1.48
C VAL A 153 26.29 -2.96 2.68
N PHE A 154 27.00 -2.81 3.80
CA PHE A 154 26.55 -3.30 5.11
C PHE A 154 25.92 -2.15 5.89
N SER A 155 24.63 -2.28 6.22
CA SER A 155 23.94 -1.29 7.05
C SER A 155 24.13 -1.59 8.54
N SER A 156 25.02 -0.83 9.19
CA SER A 156 25.19 -0.87 10.66
C SER A 156 23.94 -0.39 11.40
N SER A 157 23.22 0.60 10.84
CA SER A 157 21.95 1.10 11.39
C SER A 157 20.89 -0.01 11.42
N ALA A 158 20.67 -0.69 10.30
CA ALA A 158 19.72 -1.80 10.21
C ALA A 158 20.11 -2.96 11.12
N PHE A 159 21.41 -3.26 11.24
CA PHE A 159 21.91 -4.30 12.14
C PHE A 159 21.56 -4.00 13.60
N ILE A 160 21.82 -2.77 14.07
CA ILE A 160 21.53 -2.34 15.44
C ILE A 160 20.02 -2.30 15.68
N LYS A 161 19.23 -1.74 14.75
CA LYS A 161 17.76 -1.76 14.82
C LYS A 161 17.26 -3.20 14.97
N THR A 162 17.71 -4.11 14.11
CA THR A 162 17.32 -5.53 14.17
C THR A 162 17.67 -6.16 15.51
N LEU A 163 18.88 -5.95 16.03
CA LEU A 163 19.30 -6.46 17.34
C LEU A 163 18.41 -5.92 18.47
N LEU A 164 18.09 -4.63 18.46
CA LEU A 164 17.27 -3.98 19.47
C LEU A 164 15.82 -4.48 19.44
N TYR A 165 15.16 -4.45 18.28
CA TYR A 165 13.77 -4.88 18.14
C TYR A 165 13.60 -6.36 18.51
N PHE A 166 14.46 -7.24 17.98
CA PHE A 166 14.39 -8.66 18.33
C PHE A 166 14.81 -8.93 19.78
N GLY A 167 15.76 -8.15 20.33
CA GLY A 167 16.11 -8.19 21.75
C GLY A 167 14.91 -7.91 22.65
N VAL A 168 14.18 -6.82 22.39
CA VAL A 168 12.93 -6.47 23.10
C VAL A 168 11.88 -7.57 22.93
N MET A 169 11.68 -8.09 21.71
CA MET A 169 10.74 -9.19 21.48
C MET A 169 11.10 -10.44 22.27
N TYR A 170 12.38 -10.83 22.33
CA TYR A 170 12.81 -12.00 23.10
C TYR A 170 12.62 -11.79 24.59
N ILE A 171 12.87 -10.59 25.12
CA ILE A 171 12.57 -10.25 26.53
C ILE A 171 11.07 -10.42 26.80
N LEU A 172 10.19 -9.89 25.94
CA LEU A 172 8.74 -10.05 26.08
C LEU A 172 8.35 -11.55 26.08
N VAL A 173 8.88 -12.32 25.15
CA VAL A 173 8.62 -13.77 25.05
C VAL A 173 9.08 -14.51 26.32
N MET A 174 10.24 -14.15 26.89
CA MET A 174 10.74 -14.72 28.13
C MET A 174 9.84 -14.41 29.33
N ILE A 175 9.31 -13.20 29.40
CA ILE A 175 8.34 -12.78 30.41
C ILE A 175 7.06 -13.63 30.28
N PHE A 176 6.50 -13.73 29.07
CA PHE A 176 5.32 -14.57 28.80
C PHE A 176 5.55 -16.06 29.11
N ASN A 177 6.75 -16.58 28.82
CA ASN A 177 7.12 -17.96 29.16
C ASN A 177 7.11 -18.20 30.67
N THR A 178 7.72 -17.31 31.43
CA THR A 178 7.76 -17.40 32.89
C THR A 178 6.35 -17.39 33.49
N PHE A 179 5.49 -16.48 33.03
CA PHE A 179 4.09 -16.43 33.46
C PHE A 179 3.30 -17.69 33.09
N SER A 180 3.51 -18.22 31.88
CA SER A 180 2.81 -19.41 31.39
C SER A 180 3.16 -20.66 32.21
N VAL A 181 4.45 -20.87 32.49
CA VAL A 181 4.94 -22.03 33.27
C VAL A 181 4.45 -21.98 34.72
N ASN A 182 4.43 -20.78 35.32
CA ASN A 182 3.99 -20.63 36.71
C ASN A 182 2.51 -21.04 36.90
N LYS A 183 1.67 -20.80 35.89
CA LYS A 183 0.23 -21.14 35.90
C LYS A 183 -0.06 -22.63 35.65
N CYS A 184 0.89 -23.42 35.15
CA CYS A 184 0.67 -24.84 34.91
C CYS A 184 0.57 -25.64 36.22
N LYS A 185 -0.48 -26.45 36.37
CA LYS A 185 -0.64 -27.43 37.45
C LYS A 185 -0.10 -28.78 36.99
N LEU A 186 0.57 -29.53 37.87
CA LEU A 186 1.14 -30.85 37.55
C LEU A 186 0.08 -31.80 36.98
N ILE A 187 -1.11 -31.82 37.57
CA ILE A 187 -2.20 -32.70 37.12
C ILE A 187 -2.67 -32.38 35.70
N ASP A 188 -2.67 -31.10 35.31
CA ASP A 188 -3.03 -30.69 33.94
C ASP A 188 -1.94 -31.07 32.93
N LEU A 189 -0.67 -31.10 33.35
CA LEU A 189 0.45 -31.53 32.50
C LEU A 189 0.46 -33.04 32.27
N LEU A 190 0.20 -33.84 33.32
CA LEU A 190 0.17 -35.32 33.22
C LEU A 190 -1.10 -35.85 32.55
N SER A 191 -2.23 -35.16 32.68
CA SER A 191 -3.50 -35.55 32.03
C SER A 191 -3.69 -34.94 30.64
N PHE A 192 -2.72 -34.15 30.14
CA PHE A 192 -2.83 -33.40 28.89
C PHE A 192 -3.08 -34.30 27.67
N SER A 193 -2.44 -35.47 27.61
CA SER A 193 -2.63 -36.44 26.51
C SER A 193 -3.99 -37.15 26.55
N LYS A 194 -4.70 -37.11 27.68
CA LYS A 194 -5.99 -37.80 27.89
C LYS A 194 -7.20 -36.87 27.85
N LYS A 195 -7.02 -35.55 28.02
CA LYS A 195 -8.12 -34.58 27.84
C LYS A 195 -8.41 -34.41 26.35
N SER A 196 -9.30 -35.24 25.81
CA SER A 196 -9.93 -34.93 24.52
C SER A 196 -10.70 -33.62 24.67
N GLU A 197 -10.41 -32.61 23.83
CA GLU A 197 -11.26 -31.41 23.75
C GLU A 197 -12.72 -31.84 23.58
N GLN A 198 -13.55 -31.57 24.58
CA GLN A 198 -14.98 -31.77 24.45
C GLN A 198 -15.50 -30.73 23.47
N ILE A 199 -15.92 -31.18 22.29
CA ILE A 199 -16.47 -30.34 21.25
C ILE A 199 -17.86 -29.89 21.72
N LYS A 200 -17.93 -28.77 22.43
CA LYS A 200 -19.20 -28.10 22.69
C LYS A 200 -19.70 -27.53 21.37
N MET A 201 -20.65 -28.21 20.76
CA MET A 201 -21.33 -27.72 19.57
C MET A 201 -22.16 -26.49 19.94
N LYS A 202 -21.91 -25.37 19.27
CA LYS A 202 -22.72 -24.15 19.42
C LYS A 202 -24.15 -24.43 18.93
N ASN A 203 -25.13 -23.68 19.46
CA ASN A 203 -26.51 -23.80 18.99
C ASN A 203 -26.58 -23.40 17.50
N PRO A 204 -26.95 -24.31 16.58
CA PRO A 204 -26.90 -24.04 15.15
C PRO A 204 -27.81 -22.90 14.72
N TRP A 205 -28.96 -22.71 15.37
CA TRP A 205 -29.89 -21.63 15.04
C TRP A 205 -29.34 -20.25 15.39
N LEU A 206 -28.70 -20.13 16.56
CA LEU A 206 -27.98 -18.91 16.94
C LEU A 206 -26.85 -18.62 15.94
N CYS A 207 -26.12 -19.64 15.51
CA CYS A 207 -25.06 -19.46 14.52
C CYS A 207 -25.60 -18.99 13.17
N VAL A 208 -26.73 -19.52 12.69
CA VAL A 208 -27.37 -19.03 11.46
C VAL A 208 -27.82 -17.57 11.61
N PHE A 209 -28.45 -17.21 12.74
CA PHE A 209 -28.85 -15.83 13.01
C PHE A 209 -27.66 -14.87 13.02
N VAL A 210 -26.60 -15.19 13.77
CA VAL A 210 -25.38 -14.35 13.83
C VAL A 210 -24.69 -14.26 12.47
N PHE A 211 -24.72 -15.32 11.67
CA PHE A 211 -24.17 -15.29 10.30
C PHE A 211 -24.94 -14.30 9.41
N ILE A 212 -26.27 -14.32 9.45
CA ILE A 212 -27.10 -13.38 8.68
C ILE A 212 -26.80 -11.95 9.10
N VAL A 213 -26.78 -11.68 10.42
CA VAL A 213 -26.44 -10.34 10.94
C VAL A 213 -25.06 -9.90 10.48
N ALA A 214 -24.06 -10.79 10.55
CA ALA A 214 -22.70 -10.48 10.14
C ALA A 214 -22.56 -10.24 8.62
N VAL A 215 -23.33 -10.96 7.79
CA VAL A 215 -23.37 -10.73 6.34
C VAL A 215 -24.04 -9.40 6.01
N CYS A 216 -25.16 -9.05 6.66
CA CYS A 216 -25.80 -7.74 6.48
C CYS A 216 -24.86 -6.61 6.91
N MET A 217 -24.17 -6.79 8.04
CA MET A 217 -23.20 -5.83 8.56
C MET A 217 -22.01 -5.67 7.62
N LEU A 218 -21.50 -6.76 7.03
CA LEU A 218 -20.43 -6.73 6.05
C LEU A 218 -20.88 -6.11 4.72
N ALA A 219 -22.09 -6.42 4.26
CA ALA A 219 -22.67 -5.83 3.05
C ALA A 219 -22.83 -4.31 3.21
N TYR A 220 -23.24 -3.83 4.39
CA TYR A 220 -23.28 -2.41 4.70
C TYR A 220 -21.87 -1.78 4.70
N ALA A 221 -20.87 -2.46 5.27
CA ALA A 221 -19.47 -2.01 5.20
C ALA A 221 -18.99 -1.86 3.75
N TYR A 222 -19.31 -2.83 2.89
CA TYR A 222 -18.98 -2.79 1.47
C TYR A 222 -19.72 -1.71 0.71
N TYR A 223 -21.00 -1.47 1.04
CA TYR A 223 -21.76 -0.37 0.47
C TYR A 223 -21.12 0.97 0.79
N LEU A 224 -20.77 1.22 2.06
CA LEU A 224 -20.11 2.47 2.48
C LEU A 224 -18.84 2.78 1.68
N VAL A 225 -18.06 1.74 1.39
CA VAL A 225 -16.75 1.84 0.74
C VAL A 225 -16.81 1.85 -0.79
N SER A 226 -17.98 1.53 -1.39
CA SER A 226 -18.16 1.49 -2.85
C SER A 226 -19.13 2.54 -3.37
N GLY A 227 -20.38 2.52 -2.90
CA GLY A 227 -21.46 3.43 -3.34
C GLY A 227 -21.83 4.50 -2.32
N GLY A 228 -21.41 4.36 -1.06
CA GLY A 228 -21.69 5.31 0.01
C GLY A 228 -20.61 6.37 0.22
N LEU A 229 -19.59 6.43 -0.64
CA LEU A 229 -18.43 7.31 -0.46
C LEU A 229 -18.81 8.79 -0.48
N GLU A 230 -19.83 9.16 -1.27
CA GLU A 230 -20.39 10.53 -1.31
C GLU A 230 -20.94 10.99 0.05
N ASN A 231 -21.30 10.06 0.94
CA ASN A 231 -21.75 10.38 2.29
C ASN A 231 -20.60 10.52 3.31
N MET A 232 -19.35 10.23 2.91
CA MET A 232 -18.17 10.40 3.76
C MET A 232 -17.66 11.83 3.63
N GLN A 233 -17.92 12.65 4.65
CA GLN A 233 -17.55 14.07 4.65
C GLN A 233 -16.21 14.32 5.33
N MET A 234 -15.80 13.45 6.26
CA MET A 234 -14.53 13.55 6.98
C MET A 234 -13.65 12.32 6.77
N ALA A 235 -12.33 12.53 6.73
CA ALA A 235 -11.35 11.45 6.62
C ALA A 235 -11.47 10.39 7.74
N THR A 236 -12.05 10.75 8.89
CA THR A 236 -12.33 9.83 10.01
C THR A 236 -13.45 8.85 9.73
N ASP A 237 -14.30 9.12 8.73
CA ASP A 237 -15.48 8.28 8.43
C ASP A 237 -15.07 6.90 7.90
N ILE A 238 -13.83 6.76 7.40
CA ILE A 238 -13.24 5.50 6.97
C ILE A 238 -13.05 4.49 8.12
N PHE A 239 -12.92 4.95 9.37
CA PHE A 239 -12.74 4.03 10.50
C PHE A 239 -13.98 3.18 10.75
N VAL A 240 -15.18 3.70 10.44
CA VAL A 240 -16.44 2.98 10.61
C VAL A 240 -16.49 1.71 9.76
N PRO A 241 -16.34 1.74 8.42
CA PRO A 241 -16.36 0.52 7.61
C PRO A 241 -15.19 -0.42 7.94
N ILE A 242 -14.02 0.08 8.37
CA ILE A 242 -12.90 -0.76 8.81
C ILE A 242 -13.27 -1.57 10.06
N ILE A 243 -13.81 -0.91 11.08
CA ILE A 243 -14.23 -1.57 12.33
C ILE A 243 -15.37 -2.54 12.03
N LEU A 244 -16.36 -2.09 11.26
CA LEU A 244 -17.51 -2.90 10.87
C LEU A 244 -17.09 -4.15 10.08
N GLY A 245 -16.16 -4.00 9.15
CA GLY A 245 -15.54 -5.09 8.41
C GLY A 245 -14.84 -6.08 9.35
N CYS A 246 -13.94 -5.61 10.22
CA CYS A 246 -13.22 -6.45 11.18
C CYS A 246 -14.15 -7.27 12.08
N VAL A 247 -15.17 -6.62 12.66
CA VAL A 247 -16.16 -7.28 13.54
C VAL A 247 -17.00 -8.27 12.74
N SER A 248 -17.44 -7.91 11.53
CA SER A 248 -18.21 -8.81 10.66
C SER A 248 -17.43 -10.06 10.30
N THR A 249 -16.16 -9.91 9.92
CA THR A 249 -15.26 -11.03 9.58
C THR A 249 -15.10 -11.97 10.77
N PHE A 250 -14.91 -11.42 11.98
CA PHE A 250 -14.86 -12.23 13.20
C PHE A 250 -16.17 -13.01 13.42
N LEU A 251 -17.32 -12.34 13.30
CA LEU A 251 -18.63 -12.96 13.49
C LEU A 251 -18.95 -14.02 12.42
N ILE A 252 -18.52 -13.83 11.18
CA ILE A 252 -18.63 -14.81 10.09
C ILE A 252 -17.84 -16.07 10.45
N PHE A 253 -16.57 -15.93 10.84
CA PHE A 253 -15.78 -17.09 11.27
C PHE A 253 -16.35 -17.76 12.53
N TRP A 254 -16.86 -16.96 13.47
CA TRP A 254 -17.45 -17.45 14.71
C TRP A 254 -18.74 -18.23 14.48
N SER A 255 -19.58 -17.77 13.55
CA SER A 255 -20.88 -18.37 13.24
C SER A 255 -20.75 -19.60 12.34
N LEU A 256 -19.88 -19.56 11.32
CA LEU A 256 -19.72 -20.69 10.40
C LEU A 256 -19.28 -21.97 11.12
N SER A 257 -18.49 -21.83 12.20
CA SER A 257 -18.03 -22.96 13.00
C SER A 257 -19.16 -23.84 13.55
N GLY A 258 -20.33 -23.25 13.82
CA GLY A 258 -21.44 -23.92 14.48
C GLY A 258 -22.44 -24.62 13.54
N PHE A 259 -22.48 -24.27 12.25
CA PHE A 259 -23.45 -24.85 11.31
C PHE A 259 -22.82 -25.60 10.11
N ILE A 260 -21.51 -25.50 9.87
CA ILE A 260 -20.84 -26.20 8.75
C ILE A 260 -21.07 -27.72 8.79
N LEU A 261 -21.03 -28.31 9.99
CA LEU A 261 -21.28 -29.74 10.19
C LEU A 261 -22.74 -30.10 9.93
N LYS A 262 -23.68 -29.22 10.31
CA LYS A 262 -25.12 -29.44 10.13
C LYS A 262 -25.50 -29.41 8.65
N ILE A 263 -24.95 -28.47 7.89
CA ILE A 263 -25.11 -28.43 6.42
C ILE A 263 -24.57 -29.72 5.80
N ALA A 264 -23.38 -30.16 6.20
CA ALA A 264 -22.77 -31.35 5.63
C ALA A 264 -23.52 -32.65 5.99
N MET A 265 -24.06 -32.75 7.21
CA MET A 265 -24.91 -33.87 7.65
C MET A 265 -26.26 -33.91 6.91
N GLY A 266 -26.76 -32.78 6.41
CA GLY A 266 -27.98 -32.72 5.60
C GLY A 266 -27.87 -33.51 4.28
N ARG A 267 -26.67 -33.60 3.69
CA ARG A 267 -26.41 -34.40 2.48
C ARG A 267 -25.84 -35.77 2.85
N LYS A 268 -26.72 -36.69 3.29
CA LYS A 268 -26.35 -38.05 3.76
C LYS A 268 -25.41 -38.81 2.81
N ARG A 269 -25.68 -38.79 1.49
CA ARG A 269 -24.85 -39.47 0.46
C ARG A 269 -23.39 -38.97 0.43
N PHE A 270 -23.17 -37.70 0.77
CA PHE A 270 -21.83 -37.12 0.87
C PHE A 270 -21.20 -37.39 2.24
N TYR A 271 -21.96 -37.20 3.33
CA TYR A 271 -21.45 -37.31 4.70
C TYR A 271 -20.91 -38.72 5.03
N TYR A 272 -21.63 -39.76 4.64
CA TYR A 272 -21.27 -41.16 4.94
C TYR A 272 -20.32 -41.80 3.92
N LYS A 273 -19.84 -41.04 2.92
CA LYS A 273 -18.93 -41.57 1.90
C LYS A 273 -17.48 -41.55 2.37
N GLY A 274 -16.89 -42.71 2.62
CA GLY A 274 -15.49 -42.85 3.04
C GLY A 274 -15.21 -42.12 4.37
N LEU A 275 -14.09 -41.39 4.45
CA LEU A 275 -13.71 -40.65 5.66
C LEU A 275 -14.35 -39.27 5.80
N ASN A 276 -15.34 -38.91 4.96
CA ASN A 276 -15.94 -37.57 4.98
C ASN A 276 -16.53 -37.20 6.36
N SER A 277 -17.18 -38.14 7.05
CA SER A 277 -17.73 -37.91 8.40
C SER A 277 -16.64 -37.54 9.42
N PHE A 278 -15.48 -38.20 9.33
CA PHE A 278 -14.30 -37.87 10.12
C PHE A 278 -13.70 -36.52 9.73
N THR A 279 -13.47 -36.30 8.42
CA THR A 279 -12.89 -35.07 7.88
C THR A 279 -13.71 -33.84 8.30
N LEU A 280 -15.03 -33.89 8.11
CA LEU A 280 -15.93 -32.77 8.39
C LEU A 280 -16.05 -32.47 9.89
N ARG A 281 -16.04 -33.52 10.74
CA ARG A 281 -16.05 -33.34 12.20
C ARG A 281 -14.76 -32.66 12.67
N GLN A 282 -13.62 -33.03 12.10
CA GLN A 282 -12.34 -32.40 12.39
C GLN A 282 -12.31 -30.93 11.94
N VAL A 283 -12.74 -30.65 10.71
CA VAL A 283 -12.84 -29.27 10.19
C VAL A 283 -13.76 -28.42 11.06
N SER A 284 -14.95 -28.93 11.44
CA SER A 284 -15.89 -28.17 12.28
C SER A 284 -15.31 -27.88 13.66
N SER A 285 -14.68 -28.87 14.31
CA SER A 285 -13.99 -28.68 15.58
C SER A 285 -12.90 -27.62 15.47
N LYS A 286 -12.12 -27.68 14.39
CA LYS A 286 -11.01 -26.77 14.10
C LYS A 286 -11.49 -25.34 13.91
N VAL A 287 -12.44 -25.09 13.02
CA VAL A 287 -12.96 -23.74 12.78
C VAL A 287 -13.51 -23.13 14.09
N ASN A 288 -14.10 -23.96 14.96
CA ASN A 288 -14.64 -23.51 16.24
C ASN A 288 -13.58 -23.00 17.23
N THR A 289 -12.39 -23.59 17.23
CA THR A 289 -11.31 -23.22 18.16
C THR A 289 -10.34 -22.19 17.56
N THR A 290 -10.53 -21.80 16.29
CA THR A 290 -9.56 -20.98 15.53
C THR A 290 -10.10 -19.69 14.95
N VAL A 291 -11.35 -19.34 15.27
CA VAL A 291 -12.03 -18.11 14.83
C VAL A 291 -11.13 -16.88 14.84
N PHE A 292 -10.47 -16.60 15.97
CA PHE A 292 -9.61 -15.43 16.12
C PHE A 292 -8.41 -15.45 15.15
N SER A 293 -7.69 -16.56 15.08
CA SER A 293 -6.55 -16.69 14.16
C SER A 293 -6.98 -16.60 12.70
N MET A 294 -8.13 -17.20 12.34
CA MET A 294 -8.68 -17.15 10.98
C MET A 294 -9.07 -15.73 10.58
N THR A 295 -9.64 -14.96 11.52
CA THR A 295 -9.93 -13.54 11.34
C THR A 295 -8.66 -12.76 11.04
N LEU A 296 -7.62 -12.93 11.87
CA LEU A 296 -6.34 -12.25 11.69
C LEU A 296 -5.67 -12.60 10.35
N ILE A 297 -5.66 -13.89 9.98
CA ILE A 297 -5.11 -14.37 8.71
C ILE A 297 -5.87 -13.76 7.53
N CYS A 298 -7.20 -13.75 7.58
CA CYS A 298 -8.05 -13.16 6.54
C CYS A 298 -7.75 -11.67 6.35
N LEU A 299 -7.67 -10.91 7.44
CA LEU A 299 -7.39 -9.47 7.40
C LEU A 299 -5.96 -9.20 6.90
N MET A 300 -4.97 -9.98 7.32
CA MET A 300 -3.60 -9.84 6.82
C MET A 300 -3.50 -10.12 5.32
N LEU A 301 -4.18 -11.17 4.83
CA LEU A 301 -4.22 -11.47 3.39
C LEU A 301 -4.94 -10.38 2.61
N PHE A 302 -6.07 -9.87 3.12
CA PHE A 302 -6.79 -8.74 2.54
C PHE A 302 -5.89 -7.50 2.41
N VAL A 303 -5.24 -7.09 3.51
CA VAL A 303 -4.35 -5.92 3.50
C VAL A 303 -3.16 -6.17 2.57
N THR A 304 -2.60 -7.38 2.55
CA THR A 304 -1.53 -7.76 1.61
C THR A 304 -1.95 -7.51 0.15
N ILE A 305 -3.13 -8.00 -0.23
CA ILE A 305 -3.61 -7.90 -1.61
C ILE A 305 -3.84 -6.43 -1.99
N CYS A 306 -4.50 -5.65 -1.13
CA CYS A 306 -4.77 -4.23 -1.40
C CYS A 306 -3.48 -3.42 -1.45
N VAL A 307 -2.61 -3.54 -0.45
CA VAL A 307 -1.39 -2.74 -0.35
C VAL A 307 -0.43 -3.03 -1.51
N LEU A 308 -0.20 -4.30 -1.86
CA LEU A 308 0.68 -4.66 -2.99
C LEU A 308 0.09 -4.24 -4.33
N SER A 309 -1.21 -4.43 -4.54
CA SER A 309 -1.86 -4.06 -5.81
C SER A 309 -1.85 -2.54 -6.01
N SER A 310 -2.19 -1.78 -4.96
CA SER A 310 -2.22 -0.32 -5.01
C SER A 310 -0.82 0.28 -5.14
N SER A 311 0.18 -0.26 -4.43
CA SER A 311 1.54 0.28 -4.52
C SER A 311 2.15 0.13 -5.91
N LEU A 312 1.95 -1.04 -6.53
CA LEU A 312 2.39 -1.31 -7.90
C LEU A 312 1.60 -0.49 -8.92
N SER A 313 0.30 -0.26 -8.69
CA SER A 313 -0.53 0.57 -9.58
C SER A 313 -0.08 2.02 -9.59
N ILE A 314 0.18 2.61 -8.41
CA ILE A 314 0.69 3.98 -8.29
C ILE A 314 1.99 4.11 -9.07
N LYS A 315 2.93 3.18 -8.86
CA LYS A 315 4.22 3.18 -9.56
C LYS A 315 4.05 3.13 -11.08
N ASN A 316 3.23 2.21 -11.57
CA ASN A 316 3.03 2.03 -13.01
C ASN A 316 2.34 3.24 -13.64
N SER A 317 1.30 3.77 -13.01
CA SER A 317 0.61 4.96 -13.51
C SER A 317 1.51 6.19 -13.53
N MET A 318 2.32 6.42 -12.49
CA MET A 318 3.30 7.52 -12.51
C MET A 318 4.29 7.40 -13.68
N THR A 319 4.72 6.17 -13.99
CA THR A 319 5.64 5.91 -15.10
C THR A 319 4.97 6.16 -16.46
N GLU A 320 3.67 5.89 -16.59
CA GLU A 320 2.90 6.13 -17.81
C GLU A 320 2.58 7.62 -17.98
N ASN A 321 2.12 8.28 -16.92
CA ASN A 321 1.78 9.71 -16.90
C ASN A 321 2.95 10.60 -17.30
N LEU A 322 4.18 10.25 -16.92
CA LEU A 322 5.39 10.97 -17.33
C LEU A 322 5.55 11.10 -18.85
N LYS A 323 5.06 10.12 -19.62
CA LYS A 323 5.19 10.14 -21.08
C LYS A 323 4.16 11.06 -21.72
N SER A 324 2.98 11.20 -21.13
CA SER A 324 1.86 11.98 -21.68
C SER A 324 1.78 13.40 -21.14
N LEU A 325 2.17 13.64 -19.88
CA LEU A 325 1.94 14.91 -19.16
C LEU A 325 3.17 15.82 -19.06
N ALA A 326 4.34 15.34 -19.48
CA ALA A 326 5.57 16.12 -19.54
C ALA A 326 6.22 16.07 -20.95
N PRO A 327 5.55 16.61 -21.99
CA PRO A 327 6.03 16.54 -23.37
C PRO A 327 7.24 17.46 -23.67
N ALA A 328 7.33 18.64 -23.05
CA ALA A 328 8.44 19.59 -23.22
C ALA A 328 9.60 19.31 -22.25
N ASP A 329 10.80 19.85 -22.48
CA ASP A 329 11.90 19.77 -21.50
C ASP A 329 11.67 20.72 -20.30
N VAL A 330 11.10 21.92 -20.52
CA VAL A 330 10.83 22.93 -19.48
C VAL A 330 9.56 23.72 -19.72
N GLN A 331 8.88 24.07 -18.63
CA GLN A 331 7.80 25.04 -18.57
C GLN A 331 8.10 26.06 -17.45
N LEU A 332 7.98 27.33 -17.80
CA LEU A 332 8.14 28.46 -16.90
C LEU A 332 6.78 29.14 -16.76
N ILE A 333 6.40 29.49 -15.54
CA ILE A 333 5.15 30.22 -15.25
C ILE A 333 5.53 31.46 -14.46
N LYS A 334 5.07 32.60 -14.94
CA LYS A 334 5.29 33.89 -14.29
C LYS A 334 3.95 34.58 -14.06
N PRO A 335 3.59 34.91 -12.81
CA PRO A 335 2.42 35.73 -12.55
C PRO A 335 2.59 37.15 -13.09
N MET A 336 1.52 37.71 -13.63
CA MET A 336 1.47 39.01 -14.29
C MET A 336 0.48 39.96 -13.58
N ASN A 337 0.64 41.27 -13.80
CA ASN A 337 -0.30 42.29 -13.31
C ASN A 337 -0.59 42.24 -11.80
N ILE A 338 0.41 41.90 -11.01
CA ILE A 338 0.26 41.71 -9.56
C ILE A 338 -0.02 43.06 -8.88
N ASN A 339 -1.16 43.20 -8.20
CA ASN A 339 -1.59 44.47 -7.60
C ASN A 339 -1.51 44.51 -6.05
N GLU A 340 -1.62 43.37 -5.37
CA GLU A 340 -1.53 43.19 -3.90
C GLU A 340 -0.85 41.84 -3.58
N ASP A 341 -0.61 41.52 -2.29
CA ASP A 341 0.01 40.26 -1.80
C ASP A 341 -0.43 39.02 -2.62
N TYR A 342 0.54 38.32 -3.22
CA TYR A 342 0.32 37.17 -4.10
C TYR A 342 0.50 35.89 -3.28
N ARG A 343 -0.34 34.89 -3.56
CA ARG A 343 -0.14 33.54 -3.06
C ARG A 343 0.45 32.69 -4.17
N ASP A 344 1.63 32.14 -3.94
CA ASP A 344 2.23 31.22 -4.90
C ASP A 344 1.41 29.94 -5.10
N SER A 345 1.82 29.14 -6.09
CA SER A 345 1.30 27.81 -6.39
C SER A 345 1.33 26.83 -5.21
N HIS A 346 2.05 27.17 -4.13
CA HIS A 346 2.16 26.41 -2.87
C HIS A 346 1.37 27.06 -1.71
N GLY A 347 0.65 28.15 -1.96
CA GLY A 347 -0.20 28.85 -1.00
C GLY A 347 0.52 29.85 -0.08
N ASN A 348 1.81 30.13 -0.28
CA ASN A 348 2.57 31.07 0.55
C ASN A 348 2.27 32.51 0.15
N LEU A 349 2.01 33.37 1.14
CA LEU A 349 1.75 34.79 0.95
C LEU A 349 3.08 35.54 0.81
N HIS A 350 3.33 36.10 -0.36
CA HIS A 350 4.50 36.94 -0.63
C HIS A 350 4.14 38.41 -0.52
N LYS A 351 4.81 39.13 0.40
CA LYS A 351 4.69 40.59 0.50
C LYS A 351 5.38 41.24 -0.69
N MET A 352 4.62 41.99 -1.48
CA MET A 352 5.15 42.56 -2.72
C MET A 352 6.05 43.78 -2.47
N THR A 353 7.27 43.75 -3.01
CA THR A 353 8.08 44.96 -3.20
C THR A 353 7.65 45.66 -4.49
N GLU A 354 7.89 46.97 -4.59
CA GLU A 354 7.65 47.71 -5.85
C GLU A 354 8.46 47.13 -7.03
N GLU A 355 9.58 46.47 -6.75
CA GLU A 355 10.43 45.86 -7.77
C GLU A 355 9.77 44.60 -8.35
N VAL A 356 9.18 43.74 -7.51
CA VAL A 356 8.36 42.59 -7.96
C VAL A 356 7.18 43.05 -8.80
N ARG A 357 6.48 44.11 -8.37
CA ARG A 357 5.36 44.66 -9.12
C ARG A 357 5.77 45.14 -10.51
N LYS A 358 6.89 45.88 -10.60
CA LYS A 358 7.43 46.34 -11.88
C LYS A 358 7.87 45.19 -12.76
N ASP A 359 8.46 44.14 -12.19
CA ASP A 359 8.85 42.97 -12.97
C ASP A 359 7.63 42.22 -13.52
N SER A 360 6.55 42.06 -12.73
CA SER A 360 5.30 41.40 -13.15
C SER A 360 4.59 42.03 -14.36
N LEU A 361 4.95 43.25 -14.75
CA LEU A 361 4.40 43.92 -15.95
C LEU A 361 5.20 43.61 -17.21
N LEU A 362 6.37 42.98 -17.08
CA LEU A 362 7.26 42.68 -18.19
C LEU A 362 6.96 41.29 -18.78
N PRO A 363 7.12 41.09 -20.09
CA PRO A 363 7.09 39.76 -20.67
C PRO A 363 8.17 38.85 -20.07
N MET A 364 7.93 37.54 -20.04
CA MET A 364 8.83 36.57 -19.43
C MET A 364 10.25 36.64 -19.99
N LYS A 365 10.41 36.79 -21.31
CA LYS A 365 11.72 36.91 -21.96
C LYS A 365 12.55 38.09 -21.43
N GLU A 366 11.92 39.19 -21.05
CA GLU A 366 12.61 40.35 -20.48
C GLU A 366 13.06 40.09 -19.03
N SER A 367 12.20 39.48 -18.21
CA SER A 367 12.55 39.07 -16.85
C SER A 367 13.71 38.07 -16.85
N LEU A 368 13.67 37.06 -17.72
CA LEU A 368 14.77 36.10 -17.88
C LEU A 368 16.08 36.78 -18.28
N LYS A 369 16.03 37.78 -19.16
CA LYS A 369 17.22 38.57 -19.52
C LYS A 369 17.81 39.33 -18.34
N ARG A 370 16.96 39.87 -17.43
CA ARG A 370 17.41 40.52 -16.19
C ARG A 370 18.07 39.54 -15.22
N LEU A 371 17.60 38.29 -15.20
CA LEU A 371 18.22 37.18 -14.48
C LEU A 371 19.47 36.62 -15.18
N GLU A 372 19.99 37.31 -16.20
CA GLU A 372 21.15 36.91 -17.00
C GLU A 372 20.96 35.56 -17.73
N PHE A 373 19.72 35.21 -18.05
CA PHE A 373 19.38 33.98 -18.77
C PHE A 373 19.10 34.27 -20.25
N ASP A 374 19.90 33.67 -21.12
CA ASP A 374 19.77 33.79 -22.57
C ASP A 374 18.88 32.65 -23.11
N THR A 375 17.60 32.98 -23.32
CA THR A 375 16.61 32.04 -23.85
C THR A 375 16.96 31.52 -25.23
N ASP A 376 17.47 32.38 -26.13
CA ASP A 376 17.78 32.00 -27.52
C ASP A 376 19.01 31.07 -27.60
N LYS A 377 19.92 31.17 -26.62
CA LYS A 377 21.05 30.25 -26.48
C LYS A 377 20.62 28.87 -25.97
N TYR A 378 19.81 28.83 -24.91
CA TYR A 378 19.54 27.60 -24.17
C TYR A 378 18.30 26.84 -24.63
N PHE A 379 17.35 27.52 -25.27
CA PHE A 379 16.07 26.94 -25.67
C PHE A 379 15.89 26.89 -27.18
N LYS A 380 15.07 25.94 -27.61
CA LYS A 380 14.54 25.80 -28.97
C LYS A 380 13.07 25.42 -28.90
N ASP A 381 12.38 25.56 -30.02
CA ASP A 381 10.94 25.28 -30.12
C ASP A 381 10.17 26.05 -29.00
N VAL A 382 10.51 27.33 -28.82
CA VAL A 382 9.96 28.15 -27.73
C VAL A 382 8.55 28.59 -28.09
N MET A 383 7.62 28.34 -27.16
CA MET A 383 6.26 28.85 -27.20
C MET A 383 6.02 29.75 -25.98
N ASP A 384 5.51 30.95 -26.21
CA ASP A 384 5.22 31.96 -25.17
C ASP A 384 3.76 32.40 -25.34
N PHE A 385 2.95 32.24 -24.29
CA PHE A 385 1.54 32.59 -24.32
C PHE A 385 1.08 33.13 -22.96
N TYR A 386 -0.13 33.70 -22.94
CA TYR A 386 -0.73 34.27 -21.75
C TYR A 386 -1.94 33.47 -21.30
N VAL A 387 -2.09 33.37 -19.98
CA VAL A 387 -3.27 32.82 -19.31
C VAL A 387 -4.02 33.98 -18.68
N TYR A 388 -5.35 33.92 -18.80
CA TYR A 388 -6.24 35.00 -18.42
C TYR A 388 -7.19 34.54 -17.31
N ALA A 389 -7.51 35.45 -16.40
CA ALA A 389 -8.57 35.28 -15.42
C ALA A 389 -9.27 36.61 -15.17
N THR A 390 -10.55 36.54 -14.81
CA THR A 390 -11.37 37.71 -14.54
C THR A 390 -12.48 37.38 -13.55
N ASN A 391 -12.85 38.35 -12.72
CA ASN A 391 -14.01 38.24 -11.83
C ASN A 391 -15.35 38.19 -12.60
N GLU A 392 -15.34 38.42 -13.92
CA GLU A 392 -16.50 38.23 -14.80
C GLU A 392 -16.83 36.74 -15.03
N LEU A 393 -15.87 35.83 -14.79
CA LEU A 393 -16.05 34.40 -15.02
C LEU A 393 -15.54 33.58 -13.84
N THR A 394 -16.48 33.10 -13.04
CA THR A 394 -16.22 32.22 -11.89
C THR A 394 -16.79 30.82 -12.11
N ILE A 395 -16.42 29.88 -11.24
CA ILE A 395 -17.01 28.53 -11.20
C ILE A 395 -18.54 28.57 -11.08
N SER A 396 -19.10 29.57 -10.40
CA SER A 396 -20.56 29.72 -10.29
C SER A 396 -21.19 30.01 -11.66
N ASP A 397 -20.55 30.87 -12.46
CA ASP A 397 -21.06 31.31 -13.76
C ASP A 397 -21.00 30.17 -14.79
N THR A 398 -19.97 29.34 -14.74
CA THR A 398 -19.76 28.25 -15.70
C THR A 398 -20.60 27.01 -15.41
N LEU A 399 -20.99 26.80 -14.15
CA LEU A 399 -21.91 25.74 -13.76
C LEU A 399 -23.37 26.11 -13.99
N GLY A 400 -23.73 27.39 -13.91
CA GLY A 400 -25.10 27.86 -14.15
C GLY A 400 -26.12 27.08 -13.32
N ASP A 401 -27.16 26.56 -13.97
CA ASP A 401 -28.25 25.82 -13.32
C ASP A 401 -27.82 24.49 -12.69
N SER A 402 -26.62 23.97 -13.00
CA SER A 402 -26.06 22.79 -12.35
C SER A 402 -25.45 23.09 -10.97
N LEU A 403 -25.23 24.36 -10.64
CA LEU A 403 -24.58 24.81 -9.41
C LEU A 403 -25.21 24.25 -8.12
N PRO A 404 -26.56 24.20 -7.94
CA PRO A 404 -27.15 23.67 -6.72
C PRO A 404 -26.82 22.19 -6.49
N LYS A 405 -26.81 21.40 -7.56
CA LYS A 405 -26.44 19.98 -7.53
C LYS A 405 -24.97 19.81 -7.15
N VAL A 406 -24.08 20.62 -7.74
CA VAL A 406 -22.64 20.57 -7.45
C VAL A 406 -22.35 21.03 -6.02
N LYS A 407 -22.98 22.11 -5.52
CA LYS A 407 -22.83 22.57 -4.13
C LYS A 407 -23.34 21.56 -3.11
N GLN A 408 -24.37 20.79 -3.45
CA GLN A 408 -24.84 19.70 -2.59
C GLN A 408 -23.81 18.58 -2.49
N ALA A 409 -23.17 18.22 -3.61
CA ALA A 409 -22.12 17.19 -3.65
C ALA A 409 -20.78 17.67 -3.04
N PHE A 410 -20.44 18.95 -3.20
CA PHE A 410 -19.18 19.56 -2.77
C PHE A 410 -19.41 20.85 -1.96
N PRO A 411 -19.82 20.76 -0.69
CA PRO A 411 -20.18 21.94 0.12
C PRO A 411 -19.04 22.91 0.39
N LEU A 412 -17.79 22.41 0.33
CA LEU A 412 -16.57 23.18 0.57
C LEU A 412 -15.97 23.79 -0.71
N LEU A 413 -16.59 23.57 -1.87
CA LEU A 413 -16.10 24.10 -3.13
C LEU A 413 -16.21 25.63 -3.15
N ASN A 414 -15.08 26.32 -3.32
CA ASN A 414 -15.08 27.77 -3.50
C ASN A 414 -15.61 28.13 -4.89
N THR A 415 -16.92 28.33 -5.02
CA THR A 415 -17.55 28.62 -6.31
C THR A 415 -17.30 30.04 -6.81
N ASN A 416 -16.65 30.90 -6.02
CA ASN A 416 -16.30 32.26 -6.40
C ASN A 416 -14.88 32.35 -6.96
N ALA A 417 -14.14 31.25 -7.02
CA ALA A 417 -12.84 31.24 -7.68
C ALA A 417 -13.01 31.50 -9.19
N THR A 418 -12.10 32.29 -9.73
CA THR A 418 -12.04 32.63 -11.15
C THR A 418 -11.65 31.42 -11.99
N GLU A 419 -12.08 31.43 -13.25
CA GLU A 419 -11.75 30.37 -14.20
C GLU A 419 -10.48 30.70 -14.97
N THR A 420 -9.71 29.66 -15.30
CA THR A 420 -8.55 29.76 -16.17
C THR A 420 -9.00 29.86 -17.62
N ILE A 421 -8.60 30.93 -18.32
CA ILE A 421 -9.00 31.21 -19.70
C ILE A 421 -7.76 31.28 -20.60
N VAL A 422 -7.86 30.74 -21.82
CA VAL A 422 -6.81 30.81 -22.84
C VAL A 422 -7.42 31.15 -24.20
N LYS A 423 -6.64 31.84 -25.05
CA LYS A 423 -7.03 32.12 -26.43
C LYS A 423 -7.01 30.83 -27.27
N LEU A 424 -7.89 30.77 -28.28
CA LEU A 424 -7.99 29.63 -29.17
C LEU A 424 -6.72 29.43 -29.99
N SER A 425 -6.11 30.52 -30.47
CA SER A 425 -4.84 30.46 -31.22
C SER A 425 -3.72 29.86 -30.37
N ASP A 426 -3.51 30.40 -29.17
CA ASP A 426 -2.51 29.94 -28.20
C ASP A 426 -2.75 28.48 -27.82
N TYR A 427 -3.99 28.10 -27.48
CA TYR A 427 -4.30 26.70 -27.18
C TYR A 427 -3.98 25.77 -28.35
N ASN A 428 -4.32 26.15 -29.58
CA ASN A 428 -4.10 25.31 -30.75
C ASN A 428 -2.62 25.16 -31.11
N GLU A 429 -1.81 26.17 -30.84
CA GLU A 429 -0.35 26.08 -30.96
C GLU A 429 0.22 25.14 -29.90
N LEU A 430 -0.22 25.28 -28.64
CA LEU A 430 0.18 24.39 -27.55
C LEU A 430 -0.25 22.95 -27.80
N ALA A 431 -1.48 22.75 -28.29
CA ALA A 431 -2.01 21.44 -28.59
C ALA A 431 -1.16 20.74 -29.66
N LYS A 432 -0.75 21.45 -30.71
CA LYS A 432 0.18 20.91 -31.72
C LYS A 432 1.55 20.59 -31.10
N TYR A 433 2.05 21.47 -30.22
CA TYR A 433 3.33 21.29 -29.54
C TYR A 433 3.35 20.05 -28.62
N TYR A 434 2.26 19.84 -27.86
CA TYR A 434 2.09 18.68 -26.97
C TYR A 434 1.58 17.41 -27.67
N GLY A 435 1.16 17.49 -28.94
CA GLY A 435 0.51 16.38 -29.64
C GLY A 435 -0.92 16.09 -29.20
N LEU A 436 -1.62 17.11 -28.67
CA LEU A 436 -3.04 17.09 -28.32
C LEU A 436 -3.92 17.45 -29.53
N GLU A 437 -5.23 17.21 -29.41
CA GLU A 437 -6.20 17.52 -30.46
C GLU A 437 -6.49 19.04 -30.51
N PRO A 438 -6.26 19.73 -31.65
CA PRO A 438 -6.61 21.15 -31.78
C PRO A 438 -8.13 21.35 -31.83
N LEU A 439 -8.57 22.52 -31.41
CA LEU A 439 -9.97 22.95 -31.38
C LEU A 439 -10.27 23.96 -32.49
N SER A 440 -11.55 24.13 -32.76
CA SER A 440 -12.08 25.13 -33.67
C SER A 440 -13.32 25.71 -33.01
N LEU A 441 -13.50 27.03 -32.98
CA LEU A 441 -14.64 27.70 -32.38
C LEU A 441 -15.15 28.78 -33.34
N ARG A 442 -16.46 29.05 -33.31
CA ARG A 442 -17.04 30.28 -33.86
C ARG A 442 -16.82 31.46 -32.91
N ASP A 443 -17.05 32.68 -33.39
CA ASP A 443 -16.81 33.91 -32.63
C ASP A 443 -17.64 34.05 -31.35
N ASP A 444 -18.73 33.29 -31.23
CA ASP A 444 -19.67 33.24 -30.11
C ASP A 444 -19.63 31.90 -29.36
N GLU A 445 -18.59 31.09 -29.57
CA GLU A 445 -18.44 29.78 -28.93
C GLU A 445 -17.27 29.73 -27.95
N TYR A 446 -17.35 28.84 -26.96
CA TYR A 446 -16.22 28.44 -26.12
C TYR A 446 -16.11 26.91 -26.01
N ALA A 447 -14.96 26.42 -25.57
CA ALA A 447 -14.76 25.02 -25.19
C ALA A 447 -14.08 24.92 -23.82
N VAL A 448 -14.22 23.76 -23.18
CA VAL A 448 -13.55 23.47 -21.91
C VAL A 448 -12.61 22.29 -22.12
N VAL A 449 -11.38 22.46 -21.67
CA VAL A 449 -10.34 21.43 -21.71
C VAL A 449 -10.00 21.01 -20.29
N ALA A 450 -10.16 19.74 -19.96
CA ALA A 450 -9.93 19.19 -18.63
C ALA A 450 -9.43 17.75 -18.74
N ASP A 451 -8.59 17.32 -17.81
CA ASP A 451 -8.10 15.94 -17.73
C ASP A 451 -8.24 15.32 -16.33
N PHE A 452 -8.66 16.10 -15.34
CA PHE A 452 -8.92 15.57 -14.01
C PHE A 452 -10.36 15.06 -13.89
N ASP A 453 -10.53 13.73 -13.91
CA ASP A 453 -11.83 13.02 -14.02
C ASP A 453 -12.95 13.58 -13.12
N GLN A 454 -12.65 13.89 -11.86
CA GLN A 454 -13.65 14.43 -10.93
C GLN A 454 -14.21 15.77 -11.42
N TRP A 455 -13.33 16.63 -11.91
CA TRP A 455 -13.71 17.92 -12.48
C TRP A 455 -14.32 17.78 -13.87
N VAL A 456 -13.86 16.85 -14.71
CA VAL A 456 -14.50 16.54 -16.00
C VAL A 456 -15.99 16.27 -15.80
N SER A 457 -16.36 15.45 -14.80
CA SER A 457 -17.78 15.20 -14.50
C SER A 457 -18.53 16.47 -14.07
N ILE A 458 -17.94 17.31 -13.23
CA ILE A 458 -18.54 18.56 -12.74
C ILE A 458 -18.74 19.55 -13.90
N ARG A 459 -17.73 19.73 -14.76
CA ARG A 459 -17.79 20.62 -15.92
C ARG A 459 -18.81 20.13 -16.95
N ASN A 460 -18.89 18.82 -17.17
CA ASN A 460 -19.85 18.23 -18.08
C ASN A 460 -21.31 18.47 -17.67
N ASP A 461 -21.60 18.59 -16.37
CA ASP A 461 -22.96 18.94 -15.90
C ASP A 461 -23.38 20.34 -16.39
N GLY A 462 -22.49 21.34 -16.35
CA GLY A 462 -22.75 22.67 -16.91
C GLY A 462 -22.82 22.67 -18.44
N LEU A 463 -21.88 22.01 -19.12
CA LEU A 463 -21.83 21.97 -20.58
C LEU A 463 -23.07 21.29 -21.20
N LYS A 464 -23.60 20.25 -20.56
CA LYS A 464 -24.83 19.57 -21.02
C LYS A 464 -26.04 20.49 -21.04
N MET A 465 -26.07 21.50 -20.16
CA MET A 465 -27.14 22.48 -20.04
C MET A 465 -27.04 23.67 -21.01
N ASP A 466 -26.03 23.69 -21.90
CA ASP A 466 -25.75 24.86 -22.76
C ASP A 466 -25.49 26.15 -21.97
N THR A 467 -24.91 26.05 -20.77
CA THR A 467 -24.67 27.19 -19.90
C THR A 467 -23.89 28.29 -20.64
N PRO A 468 -24.45 29.50 -20.84
CA PRO A 468 -23.74 30.59 -21.48
C PRO A 468 -22.75 31.23 -20.50
N ILE A 469 -21.57 31.62 -21.01
CA ILE A 469 -20.60 32.43 -20.26
C ILE A 469 -20.60 33.87 -20.76
N HIS A 470 -20.29 34.82 -19.88
CA HIS A 470 -20.26 36.25 -20.19
C HIS A 470 -18.85 36.78 -19.99
N LEU A 471 -18.22 37.26 -21.06
CA LEU A 471 -16.85 37.77 -21.04
C LEU A 471 -16.75 39.04 -21.88
N SER A 472 -16.15 40.09 -21.32
CA SER A 472 -15.92 41.36 -22.01
C SER A 472 -17.19 42.00 -22.60
N GLY A 473 -18.36 41.74 -22.00
CA GLY A 473 -19.66 42.24 -22.47
C GLY A 473 -20.28 41.46 -23.63
N LYS A 474 -19.71 40.30 -24.01
CA LYS A 474 -20.28 39.37 -25.01
C LYS A 474 -20.63 38.04 -24.35
N THR A 475 -21.70 37.41 -24.84
CA THR A 475 -22.12 36.06 -24.42
C THR A 475 -21.51 35.01 -25.36
N TYR A 476 -21.01 33.93 -24.79
CA TYR A 476 -20.47 32.77 -25.51
C TYR A 476 -21.19 31.50 -25.09
N HIS A 477 -21.37 30.59 -26.04
CA HIS A 477 -22.05 29.31 -25.84
C HIS A 477 -21.09 28.12 -25.98
N PRO A 478 -21.31 27.02 -25.26
CA PRO A 478 -20.41 25.87 -25.35
C PRO A 478 -20.54 25.21 -26.72
N LYS A 479 -19.41 24.98 -27.40
CA LYS A 479 -19.39 24.20 -28.66
C LYS A 479 -19.63 22.72 -28.40
N TYR A 480 -19.09 22.20 -27.30
CA TYR A 480 -19.15 20.78 -26.94
C TYR A 480 -19.95 20.59 -25.65
N LYS A 481 -20.68 19.48 -25.59
CA LYS A 481 -21.43 19.06 -24.40
C LYS A 481 -20.57 18.38 -23.33
N GLU A 482 -19.32 18.08 -23.68
CA GLU A 482 -18.35 17.42 -22.81
C GLU A 482 -17.00 18.09 -22.95
N CYS A 483 -16.22 18.09 -21.88
CA CYS A 483 -14.84 18.56 -21.87
C CYS A 483 -14.01 17.80 -22.91
N LYS A 484 -13.07 18.51 -23.51
CA LYS A 484 -12.01 17.91 -24.32
C LYS A 484 -10.82 17.55 -23.44
N ASN A 485 -10.20 16.41 -23.70
CA ASN A 485 -9.02 15.98 -22.96
C ASN A 485 -7.83 16.87 -23.32
N GLY A 486 -7.11 17.36 -22.32
CA GLY A 486 -5.91 18.18 -22.50
C GLY A 486 -5.55 18.97 -21.26
N PHE A 487 -4.42 19.66 -21.31
CA PHE A 487 -3.86 20.42 -20.20
C PHE A 487 -2.98 21.55 -20.72
N LEU A 488 -2.77 22.57 -19.90
CA LEU A 488 -1.81 23.65 -20.17
C LEU A 488 -0.46 23.39 -19.48
N TYR A 489 -0.52 22.92 -18.24
CA TYR A 489 0.65 22.81 -17.37
C TYR A 489 1.20 21.38 -17.33
N MET A 490 2.51 21.25 -17.43
CA MET A 490 3.19 19.97 -17.25
C MET A 490 3.03 19.48 -15.81
N ASN A 491 2.78 18.19 -15.63
CA ASN A 491 2.60 17.62 -14.29
C ASN A 491 2.96 16.12 -14.22
N ALA A 492 3.04 15.57 -13.00
CA ALA A 492 3.23 14.14 -12.74
C ALA A 492 1.92 13.34 -12.84
N SER A 493 0.77 14.01 -12.74
CA SER A 493 -0.56 13.40 -12.75
C SER A 493 -1.60 14.31 -13.40
N HIS A 494 -2.72 13.74 -13.83
CA HIS A 494 -3.85 14.49 -14.37
C HIS A 494 -4.50 15.37 -13.31
N VAL A 495 -4.29 16.69 -13.39
CA VAL A 495 -4.73 17.68 -12.40
C VAL A 495 -5.48 18.87 -13.01
N ASN A 496 -5.66 18.91 -14.33
CA ASN A 496 -6.34 20.02 -14.98
C ASN A 496 -7.85 19.97 -14.68
N MET A 497 -8.28 20.91 -13.83
CA MET A 497 -9.66 21.08 -13.37
C MET A 497 -10.60 21.72 -14.40
N GLY A 498 -10.06 22.26 -15.49
CA GLY A 498 -10.81 22.91 -16.55
C GLY A 498 -10.20 24.24 -16.97
N VAL A 499 -9.94 24.36 -18.27
CA VAL A 499 -9.46 25.57 -18.93
C VAL A 499 -10.48 25.96 -19.99
N PHE A 500 -10.93 27.22 -19.95
CA PHE A 500 -11.89 27.78 -20.89
C PHE A 500 -11.15 28.34 -22.09
N VAL A 501 -11.29 27.66 -23.23
CA VAL A 501 -10.73 28.08 -24.52
C VAL A 501 -11.76 28.97 -25.21
N VAL A 502 -11.38 30.21 -25.51
CA VAL A 502 -12.26 31.23 -26.09
C VAL A 502 -11.63 31.87 -27.34
N PRO A 503 -12.41 32.48 -28.25
CA PRO A 503 -11.87 33.25 -29.36
C PRO A 503 -10.96 34.37 -28.88
N ASP A 504 -9.90 34.67 -29.63
CA ASP A 504 -8.83 35.58 -29.20
C ASP A 504 -9.32 36.98 -28.78
N GLN A 505 -10.40 37.45 -29.40
CA GLN A 505 -11.05 38.75 -29.11
C GLN A 505 -11.88 38.77 -27.80
N ALA A 506 -12.08 37.63 -27.15
CA ALA A 506 -12.91 37.53 -25.94
C ALA A 506 -12.21 38.06 -24.69
N VAL A 507 -10.88 38.06 -24.68
CA VAL A 507 -10.03 38.47 -23.55
C VAL A 507 -9.34 39.80 -23.81
N LYS A 508 -8.98 40.50 -22.73
CA LYS A 508 -8.26 41.79 -22.76
C LYS A 508 -6.94 41.66 -22.03
N ASP A 509 -5.96 42.50 -22.36
CA ASP A 509 -4.64 42.48 -21.70
C ASP A 509 -4.72 42.76 -20.18
N THR A 510 -5.75 43.48 -19.74
CA THR A 510 -6.03 43.72 -18.30
C THR A 510 -6.44 42.45 -17.55
N MET A 511 -6.77 41.38 -18.25
CA MET A 511 -7.17 40.08 -17.68
C MET A 511 -6.00 39.09 -17.64
N ILE A 512 -4.80 39.45 -18.13
CA ILE A 512 -3.62 38.57 -18.08
C ILE A 512 -3.25 38.32 -16.62
N GLU A 513 -3.25 37.06 -16.23
CA GLU A 513 -2.89 36.60 -14.89
C GLU A 513 -1.51 35.93 -14.90
N GLU A 514 -1.16 35.22 -15.96
CA GLU A 514 0.14 34.55 -16.09
C GLU A 514 0.71 34.69 -17.50
N ASN A 515 2.03 34.69 -17.58
CA ASN A 515 2.77 34.41 -18.81
C ASN A 515 3.39 33.03 -18.65
N VAL A 516 3.17 32.15 -19.63
CA VAL A 516 3.67 30.78 -19.65
C VAL A 516 4.61 30.62 -20.83
N LEU A 517 5.81 30.10 -20.58
CA LEU A 517 6.79 29.76 -21.62
C LEU A 517 7.07 28.27 -21.56
N VAL A 518 6.93 27.60 -22.69
CA VAL A 518 7.21 26.18 -22.87
C VAL A 518 8.34 26.05 -23.88
N ALA A 519 9.34 25.23 -23.59
CA ALA A 519 10.48 25.07 -24.49
C ALA A 519 11.16 23.70 -24.38
N ASN A 520 11.93 23.37 -25.41
CA ASN A 520 12.88 22.28 -25.39
C ASN A 520 14.31 22.81 -25.22
N TYR A 521 15.20 22.02 -24.63
CA TYR A 521 16.60 22.39 -24.52
C TYR A 521 17.28 22.37 -25.88
N ASN A 522 18.05 23.42 -26.18
CA ASN A 522 18.90 23.51 -27.35
C ASN A 522 20.19 22.69 -27.17
N ALA A 523 20.03 21.42 -26.82
CA ALA A 523 21.10 20.48 -26.54
C ALA A 523 20.69 19.05 -26.94
N THR A 524 21.66 18.27 -27.42
CA THR A 524 21.45 16.89 -27.85
C THR A 524 22.03 15.86 -26.89
N SER A 525 23.10 16.18 -26.15
CA SER A 525 23.69 15.28 -25.15
C SER A 525 23.02 15.42 -23.78
N LYS A 526 22.99 14.33 -23.01
CA LYS A 526 22.45 14.32 -21.65
C LYS A 526 23.18 15.30 -20.72
N ASP A 527 24.51 15.38 -20.85
CA ASP A 527 25.32 16.26 -20.02
C ASP A 527 25.03 17.74 -20.31
N ALA A 528 24.94 18.13 -21.58
CA ALA A 528 24.61 19.51 -21.94
C ALA A 528 23.19 19.91 -21.50
N LYS A 529 22.21 18.98 -21.56
CA LYS A 529 20.88 19.20 -20.98
C LYS A 529 20.94 19.41 -19.47
N LYS A 530 21.78 18.65 -18.77
CA LYS A 530 21.99 18.78 -17.32
C LYS A 530 22.66 20.12 -16.95
N ASP A 531 23.56 20.63 -17.78
CA ASP A 531 24.17 21.95 -17.57
C ASP A 531 23.14 23.09 -17.72
N ILE A 532 22.22 22.97 -18.69
CA ILE A 532 21.10 23.91 -18.87
C ILE A 532 20.17 23.86 -17.64
N GLU A 533 19.84 22.66 -17.18
CA GLU A 533 19.04 22.45 -15.97
C GLU A 533 19.67 23.12 -14.73
N GLN A 534 20.97 22.92 -14.52
CA GLN A 534 21.68 23.56 -13.42
C GLN A 534 21.68 25.09 -13.54
N THR A 535 21.78 25.61 -14.76
CA THR A 535 21.69 27.05 -15.01
C THR A 535 20.30 27.59 -14.65
N LEU A 536 19.23 26.85 -14.97
CA LEU A 536 17.85 27.19 -14.60
C LEU A 536 17.62 27.15 -13.09
N LEU A 537 18.06 26.09 -12.42
CA LEU A 537 17.96 25.97 -10.96
C LEU A 537 18.78 27.05 -10.23
N GLY A 538 19.85 27.52 -10.86
CA GLY A 538 20.70 28.61 -10.38
C GLY A 538 20.09 30.01 -10.50
N LEU A 539 18.95 30.18 -11.19
CA LEU A 539 18.31 31.50 -11.34
C LEU A 539 17.94 32.14 -10.02
N SER A 540 17.59 31.34 -9.01
CA SER A 540 17.32 31.80 -7.64
C SER A 540 18.50 32.54 -6.98
N SER A 541 19.72 32.33 -7.47
CA SER A 541 20.95 32.96 -6.96
C SER A 541 21.42 34.17 -7.78
N LYS A 542 20.69 34.52 -8.85
CA LYS A 542 21.06 35.61 -9.76
C LYS A 542 20.65 36.99 -9.22
N PRO A 543 21.31 38.08 -9.66
CA PRO A 543 20.80 39.41 -9.44
C PRO A 543 19.34 39.51 -9.91
N TYR A 544 18.50 40.26 -9.22
CA TYR A 544 17.05 40.39 -9.48
C TYR A 544 16.18 39.15 -9.22
N ALA A 545 16.74 38.04 -8.75
CA ALA A 545 15.96 36.84 -8.40
C ALA A 545 14.92 37.12 -7.31
N GLU A 546 15.27 37.89 -6.29
CA GLU A 546 14.35 38.31 -5.21
C GLU A 546 13.19 39.19 -5.73
N ASN A 547 13.34 39.76 -6.92
CA ASN A 547 12.36 40.63 -7.56
C ASN A 547 11.54 39.93 -8.65
N THR A 548 11.81 38.66 -8.94
CA THR A 548 11.17 37.92 -10.03
C THR A 548 10.52 36.67 -9.49
N ILE A 549 9.18 36.61 -9.56
CA ILE A 549 8.43 35.39 -9.22
C ILE A 549 8.40 34.53 -10.49
N LEU A 550 9.00 33.34 -10.40
CA LEU A 550 9.12 32.42 -11.52
C LEU A 550 9.02 30.98 -11.01
N ASP A 551 7.98 30.28 -11.44
CA ASP A 551 7.81 28.86 -11.18
C ASP A 551 8.42 28.08 -12.35
N ILE A 552 9.41 27.25 -12.05
CA ILE A 552 10.16 26.45 -13.03
C ILE A 552 9.79 24.99 -12.86
N THR A 553 9.15 24.41 -13.87
CA THR A 553 8.86 22.98 -13.94
C THR A 553 9.63 22.37 -15.08
N THR A 554 10.44 21.34 -14.80
CA THR A 554 11.22 20.64 -15.83
C THR A 554 10.76 19.20 -15.93
N LYS A 555 10.89 18.62 -17.12
CA LYS A 555 10.61 17.20 -17.33
C LYS A 555 11.44 16.31 -16.41
N LEU A 556 12.70 16.71 -16.15
CA LEU A 556 13.59 15.98 -15.26
C LEU A 556 13.10 16.04 -13.81
N SER A 557 12.64 17.19 -13.32
CA SER A 557 12.12 17.29 -11.95
C SER A 557 10.85 16.47 -11.75
N ILE A 558 9.92 16.50 -12.70
CA ILE A 558 8.71 15.64 -12.69
C ILE A 558 9.13 14.16 -12.72
N TYR A 559 10.11 13.81 -13.55
CA TYR A 559 10.64 12.44 -13.65
C TYR A 559 11.22 11.93 -12.33
N GLU A 560 12.16 12.68 -11.75
CA GLU A 560 12.79 12.33 -10.47
C GLU A 560 11.77 12.23 -9.34
N ALA A 561 10.79 13.14 -9.30
CA ALA A 561 9.71 13.10 -8.32
C ALA A 561 8.82 11.87 -8.46
N SER A 562 8.41 11.54 -9.69
CA SER A 562 7.55 10.40 -9.99
C SER A 562 8.24 9.06 -9.74
N VAL A 563 9.51 8.94 -10.14
CA VAL A 563 10.35 7.77 -9.89
C VAL A 563 10.57 7.59 -8.39
N GLY A 564 10.92 8.66 -7.67
CA GLY A 564 11.14 8.62 -6.23
C GLY A 564 9.88 8.22 -5.46
N LEU A 565 8.73 8.82 -5.78
CA LEU A 565 7.45 8.50 -5.11
C LEU A 565 7.00 7.08 -5.43
N GLY A 566 7.08 6.67 -6.71
CA GLY A 566 6.80 5.31 -7.13
C GLY A 566 7.69 4.28 -6.42
N ALA A 567 8.97 4.59 -6.23
CA ALA A 567 9.90 3.76 -5.49
C ALA A 567 9.52 3.63 -4.01
N MET A 568 9.29 4.76 -3.33
CA MET A 568 8.86 4.82 -1.93
C MET A 568 7.60 3.99 -1.68
N VAL A 569 6.56 4.21 -2.46
CA VAL A 569 5.27 3.50 -2.31
C VAL A 569 5.45 2.01 -2.56
N THR A 570 6.23 1.62 -3.57
CA THR A 570 6.54 0.21 -3.85
C THR A 570 7.30 -0.45 -2.69
N PHE A 571 8.26 0.23 -2.06
CA PHE A 571 9.01 -0.33 -0.92
C PHE A 571 8.13 -0.55 0.30
N ILE A 572 7.35 0.46 0.68
CA ILE A 572 6.41 0.35 1.79
C ILE A 572 5.41 -0.79 1.51
N GLY A 573 4.90 -0.84 0.27
CA GLY A 573 3.97 -1.87 -0.15
C GLY A 573 4.54 -3.28 -0.10
N LEU A 574 5.76 -3.48 -0.63
CA LEU A 574 6.47 -4.75 -0.57
C LEU A 574 6.79 -5.16 0.87
N TYR A 575 7.23 -4.23 1.71
CA TYR A 575 7.57 -4.54 3.11
C TYR A 575 6.35 -5.05 3.87
N LEU A 576 5.26 -4.30 3.84
CA LEU A 576 4.01 -4.68 4.50
C LEU A 576 3.42 -5.94 3.89
N GLY A 577 3.35 -6.04 2.56
CA GLY A 577 2.80 -7.17 1.86
C GLY A 577 3.54 -8.48 2.16
N ILE A 578 4.88 -8.47 2.10
CA ILE A 578 5.71 -9.64 2.40
C ILE A 578 5.53 -10.08 3.85
N ILE A 579 5.59 -9.14 4.81
CA ILE A 579 5.47 -9.45 6.24
C ILE A 579 4.09 -10.01 6.56
N PHE A 580 3.02 -9.40 6.06
CA PHE A 580 1.66 -9.88 6.31
C PHE A 580 1.39 -11.24 5.66
N LEU A 581 1.89 -11.46 4.44
CA LEU A 581 1.75 -12.73 3.75
C LEU A 581 2.49 -13.85 4.47
N ILE A 582 3.74 -13.64 4.87
CA ILE A 582 4.53 -14.63 5.60
C ILE A 582 3.98 -14.87 6.99
N SER A 583 3.57 -13.81 7.70
CA SER A 583 3.00 -13.94 9.05
C SER A 583 1.70 -14.73 9.01
N SER A 584 0.80 -14.41 8.08
CA SER A 584 -0.47 -15.13 7.92
C SER A 584 -0.27 -16.59 7.52
N ALA A 585 0.61 -16.86 6.54
CA ALA A 585 0.94 -18.21 6.11
C ALA A 585 1.60 -19.03 7.23
N THR A 586 2.46 -18.41 8.02
CA THR A 586 3.13 -19.05 9.15
C THR A 586 2.17 -19.38 10.29
N ILE A 587 1.31 -18.43 10.69
CA ILE A 587 0.31 -18.67 11.75
C ILE A 587 -0.57 -19.85 11.35
N LEU A 588 -0.99 -19.90 10.08
CA LEU A 588 -1.72 -21.05 9.54
C LEU A 588 -0.93 -22.34 9.63
N ALA A 589 0.30 -22.35 9.11
CA ALA A 589 1.14 -23.55 9.05
C ALA A 589 1.38 -24.11 10.46
N LEU A 590 1.80 -23.28 11.41
CA LEU A 590 2.00 -23.67 12.81
C LEU A 590 0.73 -24.25 13.42
N LYS A 591 -0.42 -23.67 13.10
CA LYS A 591 -1.69 -24.16 13.62
C LYS A 591 -2.06 -25.53 13.04
N GLU A 592 -1.89 -25.72 11.74
CA GLU A 592 -2.13 -27.01 11.07
C GLU A 592 -1.22 -28.13 11.60
N LEU A 593 0.04 -27.81 11.84
CA LEU A 593 1.01 -28.78 12.36
C LEU A 593 0.69 -29.17 13.81
N SER A 594 0.28 -28.19 14.62
CA SER A 594 -0.19 -28.47 15.98
C SER A 594 -1.34 -29.46 15.97
N GLU A 595 -2.32 -29.22 15.10
CA GLU A 595 -3.50 -30.05 15.06
C GLU A 595 -3.25 -31.42 14.43
N SER A 596 -2.36 -31.51 13.45
CA SER A 596 -1.93 -32.79 12.88
C SER A 596 -1.26 -33.66 13.94
N THR A 597 -0.53 -33.05 14.87
CA THR A 597 0.07 -33.73 16.02
C THR A 597 -1.00 -34.18 17.02
N ASP A 598 -1.91 -33.29 17.40
CA ASP A 598 -3.01 -33.59 18.34
C ASP A 598 -3.96 -34.66 17.78
N ASN A 599 -4.11 -34.73 16.46
CA ASN A 599 -4.96 -35.69 15.76
C ASN A 599 -4.27 -37.01 15.40
N LYS A 600 -2.97 -37.17 15.68
CA LYS A 600 -2.21 -38.37 15.31
C LYS A 600 -2.85 -39.65 15.83
N GLU A 601 -3.27 -39.66 17.10
CA GLU A 601 -3.97 -40.80 17.71
C GLU A 601 -5.30 -41.11 17.01
N ARG A 602 -6.03 -40.08 16.57
CA ARG A 602 -7.29 -40.26 15.84
C ARG A 602 -7.07 -40.88 14.45
N TYR A 603 -6.00 -40.49 13.75
CA TYR A 603 -5.62 -41.12 12.49
C TYR A 603 -5.17 -42.57 12.71
N ASN A 604 -4.40 -42.85 13.76
CA ASN A 604 -4.02 -44.22 14.14
C ASN A 604 -5.24 -45.10 14.46
N MET A 605 -6.25 -44.56 15.15
CA MET A 605 -7.50 -45.29 15.41
C MET A 605 -8.21 -45.67 14.12
N ILE A 606 -8.33 -44.76 13.16
CA ILE A 606 -9.01 -45.05 11.87
C ILE A 606 -8.17 -45.99 11.00
N ARG A 607 -6.83 -45.91 11.08
CA ARG A 607 -5.94 -46.92 10.48
C ARG A 607 -6.24 -48.32 11.03
N LYS A 608 -6.38 -48.46 12.35
CA LYS A 608 -6.78 -49.73 13.01
C LYS A 608 -8.20 -50.19 12.63
N LEU A 609 -9.08 -49.27 12.27
CA LEU A 609 -10.43 -49.57 11.76
C LEU A 609 -10.46 -49.94 10.26
N GLY A 610 -9.30 -50.00 9.59
CA GLY A 610 -9.18 -50.48 8.21
C GLY A 610 -9.11 -49.41 7.12
N ALA A 611 -8.93 -48.12 7.47
CA ALA A 611 -8.71 -47.10 6.44
C ALA A 611 -7.29 -47.17 5.86
N ASP A 612 -7.19 -47.22 4.54
CA ASP A 612 -5.91 -47.21 3.85
C ASP A 612 -5.21 -45.82 3.91
N GLU A 613 -3.92 -45.80 3.61
CA GLU A 613 -3.11 -44.58 3.57
C GLU A 613 -3.63 -43.56 2.55
N ARG A 614 -4.26 -44.00 1.45
CA ARG A 614 -4.78 -43.09 0.42
C ARG A 614 -5.99 -42.31 0.93
N MET A 615 -6.89 -42.98 1.65
CA MET A 615 -8.05 -42.40 2.31
C MET A 615 -7.63 -41.41 3.37
N MET A 616 -6.64 -41.76 4.21
CA MET A 616 -6.10 -40.86 5.24
C MET A 616 -5.41 -39.64 4.63
N ASN A 617 -4.54 -39.82 3.64
CA ASN A 617 -3.86 -38.71 2.95
C ASN A 617 -4.85 -37.77 2.25
N LYS A 618 -5.93 -38.31 1.67
CA LYS A 618 -7.01 -37.51 1.07
C LYS A 618 -7.82 -36.75 2.12
N SER A 619 -8.10 -37.37 3.27
CA SER A 619 -8.75 -36.70 4.40
C SER A 619 -7.87 -35.56 4.93
N LEU A 620 -6.58 -35.81 5.15
CA LEU A 620 -5.63 -34.81 5.63
C LEU A 620 -5.51 -33.64 4.64
N PHE A 621 -5.33 -33.93 3.35
CA PHE A 621 -5.26 -32.90 2.32
C PHE A 621 -6.51 -32.00 2.32
N ARG A 622 -7.71 -32.61 2.39
CA ARG A 622 -8.96 -31.85 2.43
C ARG A 622 -9.09 -30.99 3.69
N GLN A 623 -8.65 -31.48 4.85
CA GLN A 623 -8.67 -30.70 6.09
C GLN A 623 -7.80 -29.44 5.94
N ILE A 624 -6.54 -29.62 5.53
CA ILE A 624 -5.59 -28.52 5.35
C ILE A 624 -6.05 -27.57 4.25
N ALA A 625 -6.53 -28.10 3.12
CA ALA A 625 -7.01 -27.29 1.99
C ALA A 625 -8.21 -26.44 2.38
N ILE A 626 -9.21 -27.01 3.08
CA ILE A 626 -10.34 -26.22 3.56
C ILE A 626 -9.86 -25.12 4.51
N PHE A 627 -8.91 -25.41 5.39
CA PHE A 627 -8.45 -24.42 6.36
C PHE A 627 -7.59 -23.30 5.74
N PHE A 628 -6.81 -23.59 4.70
CA PHE A 628 -6.08 -22.58 3.93
C PHE A 628 -7.00 -21.78 3.00
N LEU A 629 -7.94 -22.42 2.32
CA LEU A 629 -8.84 -21.73 1.40
C LEU A 629 -9.86 -20.87 2.13
N PHE A 630 -10.31 -21.27 3.31
CA PHE A 630 -11.41 -20.59 3.99
C PHE A 630 -11.16 -19.11 4.34
N PRO A 631 -10.01 -18.71 4.93
CA PRO A 631 -9.71 -17.30 5.16
C PRO A 631 -9.28 -16.60 3.87
N LEU A 632 -8.65 -17.31 2.94
CA LEU A 632 -8.28 -16.76 1.63
C LEU A 632 -9.51 -16.34 0.80
N VAL A 633 -10.56 -17.16 0.75
CA VAL A 633 -11.79 -16.85 0.00
C VAL A 633 -12.43 -15.58 0.54
N LEU A 634 -12.56 -15.45 1.87
CA LEU A 634 -13.12 -14.23 2.44
C LEU A 634 -12.20 -13.02 2.23
N ALA A 635 -10.88 -13.20 2.32
CA ALA A 635 -9.91 -12.15 2.01
C ALA A 635 -10.01 -11.68 0.54
N LEU A 636 -10.21 -12.59 -0.42
CA LEU A 636 -10.44 -12.24 -1.82
C LEU A 636 -11.72 -11.44 -2.01
N ILE A 637 -12.81 -11.80 -1.31
CA ILE A 637 -14.05 -11.00 -1.32
C ILE A 637 -13.79 -9.60 -0.76
N HIS A 638 -13.13 -9.49 0.41
CA HIS A 638 -12.75 -8.18 0.95
C HIS A 638 -11.89 -7.39 -0.03
N SER A 639 -10.95 -8.05 -0.71
CA SER A 639 -10.01 -7.41 -1.63
C SER A 639 -10.70 -6.84 -2.85
N ILE A 640 -11.82 -7.42 -3.33
CA ILE A 640 -12.60 -6.81 -4.42
C ILE A 640 -13.07 -5.42 -4.01
N PHE A 641 -13.71 -5.29 -2.85
CA PHE A 641 -14.20 -4.00 -2.36
C PHE A 641 -13.07 -3.06 -1.93
N GLY A 642 -11.99 -3.59 -1.36
CA GLY A 642 -10.81 -2.80 -1.05
C GLY A 642 -10.09 -2.25 -2.28
N ILE A 643 -10.00 -3.03 -3.36
CA ILE A 643 -9.44 -2.58 -4.64
C ILE A 643 -10.37 -1.56 -5.30
N LEU A 644 -11.69 -1.72 -5.24
CA LEU A 644 -12.64 -0.71 -5.72
C LEU A 644 -12.44 0.64 -4.99
N PHE A 645 -12.27 0.59 -3.67
CA PHE A 645 -11.97 1.77 -2.87
C PHE A 645 -10.62 2.39 -3.21
N CYS A 646 -9.57 1.57 -3.32
CA CYS A 646 -8.26 2.06 -3.74
C CYS A 646 -8.33 2.68 -5.12
N ASN A 647 -9.03 2.07 -6.09
CA ASN A 647 -9.26 2.65 -7.42
C ASN A 647 -9.91 4.03 -7.34
N GLN A 648 -10.93 4.22 -6.49
CA GLN A 648 -11.58 5.53 -6.36
C GLN A 648 -10.62 6.60 -5.83
N ILE A 649 -9.78 6.27 -4.83
CA ILE A 649 -8.72 7.18 -4.35
C ILE A 649 -7.70 7.44 -5.46
N LEU A 650 -7.31 6.41 -6.19
CA LEU A 650 -6.31 6.47 -7.26
C LEU A 650 -6.80 7.27 -8.47
N LEU A 651 -8.07 7.16 -8.83
CA LEU A 651 -8.71 7.99 -9.86
C LEU A 651 -8.79 9.46 -9.41
N ALA A 652 -9.04 9.71 -8.11
CA ALA A 652 -8.93 11.05 -7.55
C ALA A 652 -7.50 11.62 -7.61
N MET A 653 -6.49 10.77 -7.84
CA MET A 653 -5.09 11.15 -8.06
C MET A 653 -4.69 11.09 -9.55
N GLY A 654 -5.63 10.92 -10.47
CA GLY A 654 -5.37 10.89 -11.91
C GLY A 654 -4.58 9.68 -12.37
N SER A 655 -4.84 8.49 -11.80
CA SER A 655 -4.15 7.25 -12.17
C SER A 655 -5.06 6.20 -12.81
N GLU A 656 -4.56 5.54 -13.85
CA GLU A 656 -5.28 4.50 -14.57
C GLU A 656 -4.89 3.06 -14.17
N GLN A 657 -5.90 2.18 -14.25
CA GLN A 657 -5.86 0.71 -14.35
C GLN A 657 -4.97 -0.11 -13.39
N MET A 658 -5.61 -0.72 -12.37
CA MET A 658 -4.99 -1.67 -11.44
C MET A 658 -4.80 -3.11 -11.96
N LEU A 659 -5.33 -3.49 -13.12
CA LEU A 659 -5.44 -4.91 -13.53
C LEU A 659 -4.08 -5.64 -13.63
N ASN A 660 -3.06 -4.97 -14.19
CA ASN A 660 -1.71 -5.54 -14.30
C ASN A 660 -1.08 -5.77 -12.91
N SER A 661 -1.27 -4.81 -12.00
CA SER A 661 -0.75 -4.84 -10.63
C SER A 661 -1.42 -5.92 -9.77
N VAL A 662 -2.72 -6.14 -9.94
CA VAL A 662 -3.46 -7.23 -9.28
C VAL A 662 -2.92 -8.59 -9.73
N THR A 663 -2.62 -8.74 -11.02
CA THR A 663 -2.09 -10.00 -11.57
C THR A 663 -0.75 -10.36 -10.94
N LEU A 664 0.17 -9.41 -10.81
CA LEU A 664 1.46 -9.63 -10.15
C LEU A 664 1.30 -10.00 -8.67
N THR A 665 0.36 -9.34 -7.98
CA THR A 665 0.03 -9.61 -6.57
C THR A 665 -0.51 -11.03 -6.38
N VAL A 666 -1.37 -11.50 -7.30
CA VAL A 666 -1.88 -12.88 -7.29
C VAL A 666 -0.75 -13.89 -7.48
N ILE A 667 0.19 -13.64 -8.41
CA ILE A 667 1.37 -14.50 -8.60
C ILE A 667 2.17 -14.59 -7.30
N PHE A 668 2.44 -13.45 -6.66
CA PHE A 668 3.19 -13.39 -5.40
C PHE A 668 2.50 -14.16 -4.28
N LEU A 669 1.17 -14.00 -4.14
CA LEU A 669 0.34 -14.72 -3.19
C LEU A 669 0.40 -16.23 -3.45
N VAL A 670 0.22 -16.67 -4.70
CA VAL A 670 0.23 -18.09 -5.06
C VAL A 670 1.59 -18.73 -4.75
N ILE A 671 2.70 -18.06 -5.05
CA ILE A 671 4.05 -18.58 -4.79
C ILE A 671 4.27 -18.78 -3.28
N ILE A 672 4.05 -17.74 -2.47
CA ILE A 672 4.37 -17.80 -1.04
C ILE A 672 3.32 -18.59 -0.27
N TYR A 673 2.03 -18.23 -0.40
CA TYR A 673 0.96 -18.88 0.32
C TYR A 673 0.78 -20.35 -0.11
N GLY A 674 0.88 -20.62 -1.42
CA GLY A 674 0.87 -21.97 -1.97
C GLY A 674 2.10 -22.80 -1.55
N GLY A 675 3.28 -22.18 -1.50
CA GLY A 675 4.48 -22.80 -0.94
C GLY A 675 4.29 -23.25 0.50
N TYR A 676 3.76 -22.39 1.36
CA TYR A 676 3.44 -22.73 2.76
C TYR A 676 2.38 -23.83 2.87
N PHE A 677 1.38 -23.84 1.99
CA PHE A 677 0.39 -24.93 1.93
C PHE A 677 1.07 -26.28 1.64
N ILE A 678 1.96 -26.34 0.65
CA ILE A 678 2.68 -27.58 0.29
C ILE A 678 3.56 -28.04 1.45
N ILE A 679 4.36 -27.13 2.04
CA ILE A 679 5.23 -27.44 3.18
C ILE A 679 4.40 -27.97 4.35
N THR A 680 3.27 -27.34 4.63
CA THR A 680 2.35 -27.75 5.71
C THR A 680 1.78 -29.13 5.44
N TYR A 681 1.27 -29.38 4.23
CA TYR A 681 0.73 -30.70 3.85
C TYR A 681 1.76 -31.83 3.99
N VAL A 682 2.97 -31.63 3.44
CA VAL A 682 4.04 -32.63 3.51
C VAL A 682 4.47 -32.89 4.95
N SER A 683 4.59 -31.83 5.75
CA SER A 683 4.97 -31.93 7.16
C SER A 683 3.89 -32.62 8.00
N SER A 684 2.62 -32.25 7.83
CA SER A 684 1.48 -32.90 8.48
C SER A 684 1.35 -34.37 8.09
N LYS A 685 1.60 -34.70 6.82
CA LYS A 685 1.62 -36.08 6.34
C LYS A 685 2.70 -36.90 7.05
N ASN A 686 3.89 -36.33 7.21
CA ASN A 686 4.99 -36.98 7.94
C ASN A 686 4.68 -37.17 9.45
N ILE A 687 3.86 -36.32 10.05
CA ILE A 687 3.44 -36.44 11.46
C ILE A 687 2.50 -37.63 11.68
N ILE A 688 1.54 -37.84 10.77
CA ILE A 688 0.53 -38.92 10.87
C ILE A 688 1.02 -40.27 10.30
N LYS A 689 2.09 -40.26 9.50
CA LYS A 689 2.70 -41.47 8.99
C LYS A 689 3.34 -42.22 10.16
N GLU A 690 3.00 -43.51 10.29
CA GLU A 690 3.65 -44.35 11.30
C GLU A 690 5.14 -44.53 10.96
N ARG A 691 5.93 -44.66 12.02
CA ARG A 691 7.26 -45.25 11.94
C ARG A 691 7.18 -46.69 12.34
#